data_AF-A0AAE3GVX0-F1
#
_entry.id   AF-A0AAE3GVX0-F1
#
_cell.length_a   1.000
_cell.length_b   1.000
_cell.length_c   1.000
_cell.angle_alpha   90.00
_cell.angle_beta   90.00
_cell.angle_gamma   90.00
#
_symmetry.space_group_name_H-M   'P 1'
#
loop_
_entity.id
_entity.type
_entity.pdbx_description
1 polymer ?
#
loop_
_entity_poly.entity_id
_entity_poly.type
_entity_poly.pdbx_seq_one_letter_code
_entity_poly.pdbx_strand_id
1 'polypeptide(L)'
;MAKRIYQLISKFKQLYCLKTATKSGLNSQGKSQNFKGISFLMGWRSSAGIFDIIATDNPKILAALIIPLAACLFPAIALSQSILPDGSTNTTVAPNGDIKGGELSQDGKNLFHSFSQFGLNAGEIANFMSNPSIVNILGRVTGGNPSIINGLIQVTGGNSHLFLMNPAGIVFGANAVLNIPGDFTATTATRIGFGNDNWFNGIGANNYSALVGNPSIFDFGLSGTPGVIINGGDLAVGDGKNLNLIGGTVVSTGSLTAHGGNISIVAVPGQNLVRISQSGHLLSLEIQASQITDSGLPNPLSLAELLTGYSDIQTLTGLTVSSTTGQVNQTGSNLIVPDGGGTVFASGKIDVSTRSPLGGGVQLRGNSIGFFGDISASGSSNSVVELSGQDNLTFDGNVDTLTLAGDKGKLLLESPNFTIIDSATISGDTTANQPPSPFDPNRPTNTLSWGKIANLILKNNITLQGIGDISVTDIIGNTPKITQNDLVKFGNNGGTLTLQSTQGAIAFSDANDTIQTSGSAITLEAFQGITTGNFLTNGGDVTLTSQTDNISTGKIDTSAIDKNGGSIRLTARTGINIDYINAQSFNGHGGNVDITTGRFFRASGTFAERNGDSLSISTAGTAGGGSIIIRHGVNTSSIPFTVGSDYNSANGTAGAISTGVASSSVQNNEIINGVFSGYYRQGNSPSDIQIIGPEIEKVAVNNPLPEVNTPNTPISSQEKDKPKENIVTSPILPPVEIDTVVSKLEESFTTQFKEYLGKDIQASTVNLSQARGIMGDVETETSIEPAIIYAVFVPANIQSGTTAKQPTDELELVAITAKGKPIRKQLVGVNREEVLKVAQEFRSGVTNVRDERGYLRSSQQLYQWLVAPLVEDLEARGVKNLVFILDSGLRSIPIAALHDGKSFLIERYSVSLMPSLSLTDTSYRNIKNAQVLAMGADRFSDQKPLPAVPIELSAIAGKLWKGKYFLNNTFTLENLKAQRQETPFGIIHLATHANFQPGVPSQSYIQLWDSKLRLDQIRQLGWHNPPVELLVLSACRTALGDEEAELGFAGLAVQAGVKSALASLWYVSDEGTLGLMTEFYKQLKITPIKSEALRQAQLAMLRGEVRIESGKLRSGGGEIILPPELARVGNLQLSHPYYWAAFTMIGSPW
;
A
#
# COMPACT_ATOMS: atom_id res chain seq x y z
N MET A 1 -9.48 -22.98 61.31
CA MET A 1 -9.74 -22.56 59.91
C MET A 1 -10.62 -23.55 59.15
N ALA A 2 -10.34 -24.86 59.19
CA ALA A 2 -11.19 -25.89 58.56
C ALA A 2 -12.67 -25.91 59.05
N LYS A 3 -12.93 -25.60 60.33
CA LYS A 3 -14.32 -25.53 60.87
C LYS A 3 -15.14 -24.32 60.37
N ARG A 4 -14.49 -23.25 59.87
CA ARG A 4 -15.16 -22.09 59.24
C ARG A 4 -15.45 -22.33 57.75
N ILE A 5 -14.60 -23.11 57.08
CA ILE A 5 -14.81 -23.51 55.67
C ILE A 5 -16.00 -24.50 55.57
N TYR A 6 -16.14 -25.42 56.52
CA TYR A 6 -17.27 -26.36 56.55
C TYR A 6 -18.64 -25.68 56.81
N GLN A 7 -18.68 -24.60 57.60
CA GLN A 7 -19.91 -23.82 57.84
C GLN A 7 -20.29 -22.90 56.66
N LEU A 8 -19.34 -22.46 55.83
CA LEU A 8 -19.63 -21.70 54.61
C LEU A 8 -20.18 -22.60 53.49
N ILE A 9 -19.65 -23.81 53.34
CA ILE A 9 -20.11 -24.78 52.33
C ILE A 9 -21.52 -25.31 52.66
N SER A 10 -21.87 -25.41 53.95
CA SER A 10 -23.21 -25.77 54.41
C SER A 10 -24.28 -24.69 54.15
N LYS A 11 -23.92 -23.39 54.14
CA LYS A 11 -24.86 -22.29 53.84
C LYS A 11 -25.09 -22.07 52.34
N PHE A 12 -24.13 -22.43 51.49
CA PHE A 12 -24.29 -22.32 50.02
C PHE A 12 -25.19 -23.43 49.43
N LYS A 13 -25.25 -24.61 50.06
CA LYS A 13 -26.11 -25.72 49.62
C LYS A 13 -27.61 -25.54 49.92
N GLN A 14 -27.98 -24.64 50.84
CA GLN A 14 -29.39 -24.33 51.14
C GLN A 14 -29.97 -23.18 50.30
N LEU A 15 -29.15 -22.40 49.59
CA LEU A 15 -29.65 -21.29 48.75
C LEU A 15 -29.99 -21.70 47.30
N TYR A 16 -29.57 -22.89 46.86
CA TYR A 16 -29.76 -23.35 45.47
C TYR A 16 -30.95 -24.30 45.25
N CYS A 17 -31.67 -24.68 46.32
CA CYS A 17 -32.81 -25.62 46.23
C CYS A 17 -34.19 -25.00 46.52
N LEU A 18 -34.33 -23.67 46.52
CA LEU A 18 -35.64 -23.04 46.72
C LEU A 18 -35.84 -21.78 45.85
N LYS A 19 -35.92 -21.95 44.52
CA LYS A 19 -36.61 -21.00 43.64
C LYS A 19 -36.97 -21.59 42.27
N THR A 20 -37.67 -22.72 42.28
CA THR A 20 -38.51 -23.16 41.16
C THR A 20 -39.85 -23.63 41.72
N ALA A 21 -40.76 -22.70 41.94
CA ALA A 21 -42.18 -22.95 42.17
C ALA A 21 -43.01 -21.77 41.63
N THR A 22 -43.53 -21.97 40.42
CA THR A 22 -44.90 -21.67 39.98
C THR A 22 -45.52 -20.29 40.26
N LYS A 23 -45.89 -19.58 39.18
CA LYS A 23 -47.32 -19.42 38.82
C LYS A 23 -47.53 -18.93 37.39
N SER A 24 -48.38 -19.71 36.71
CA SER A 24 -48.96 -19.59 35.38
C SER A 24 -50.21 -18.72 35.36
N GLY A 25 -50.53 -18.22 34.16
CA GLY A 25 -51.90 -17.95 33.67
C GLY A 25 -51.94 -16.69 32.81
N LEU A 26 -52.58 -16.59 31.66
CA LEU A 26 -53.47 -17.37 30.77
C LEU A 26 -53.43 -16.54 29.44
N ASN A 27 -53.75 -16.94 28.21
CA ASN A 27 -54.69 -17.93 27.71
C ASN A 27 -54.54 -18.09 26.18
N SER A 28 -54.88 -19.28 25.72
CA SER A 28 -55.74 -19.58 24.57
C SER A 28 -55.19 -19.73 23.14
N GLN A 29 -55.42 -20.97 22.66
CA GLN A 29 -55.98 -21.40 21.37
C GLN A 29 -55.02 -21.87 20.26
N GLY A 30 -55.12 -23.18 19.96
CA GLY A 30 -55.02 -23.66 18.58
C GLY A 30 -54.29 -24.99 18.33
N LYS A 31 -54.95 -26.12 18.67
CA LYS A 31 -54.96 -27.45 18.01
C LYS A 31 -54.20 -27.57 16.66
N SER A 32 -53.65 -28.70 16.20
CA SER A 32 -53.59 -30.13 16.56
C SER A 32 -52.93 -30.85 15.37
N GLN A 33 -52.35 -32.04 15.59
CA GLN A 33 -52.21 -33.20 14.67
C GLN A 33 -50.77 -33.70 14.43
N ASN A 34 -50.45 -34.80 15.12
CA ASN A 34 -49.95 -36.09 14.59
C ASN A 34 -48.82 -36.12 13.54
N PHE A 35 -47.70 -36.79 13.87
CA PHE A 35 -47.53 -38.22 13.58
C PHE A 35 -46.39 -38.87 14.40
N LYS A 36 -46.66 -40.12 14.83
CA LYS A 36 -45.77 -41.09 15.50
C LYS A 36 -44.89 -41.82 14.47
N GLY A 37 -43.73 -42.35 14.88
CA GLY A 37 -43.06 -43.37 14.06
C GLY A 37 -41.62 -43.83 14.39
N ILE A 38 -41.33 -44.20 15.66
CA ILE A 38 -40.56 -45.39 16.10
C ILE A 38 -39.11 -45.63 15.55
N SER A 39 -38.14 -45.35 16.43
CA SER A 39 -37.15 -46.23 17.11
C SER A 39 -36.48 -47.44 16.42
N PHE A 40 -35.15 -47.56 16.63
CA PHE A 40 -34.35 -48.68 17.21
C PHE A 40 -32.89 -48.60 16.68
N LEU A 41 -31.79 -48.98 17.36
CA LEU A 41 -31.43 -49.22 18.76
C LEU A 41 -29.89 -49.39 18.78
N MET A 42 -29.20 -48.74 19.73
CA MET A 42 -27.80 -49.01 20.07
C MET A 42 -27.79 -49.82 21.38
N GLY A 43 -26.98 -50.88 21.43
CA GLY A 43 -26.89 -51.78 22.57
C GLY A 43 -25.54 -51.73 23.29
N TRP A 44 -25.64 -51.65 24.63
CA TRP A 44 -24.83 -52.35 25.66
C TRP A 44 -23.35 -51.95 25.84
N ARG A 45 -22.76 -51.90 27.05
CA ARG A 45 -23.21 -52.12 28.44
C ARG A 45 -22.13 -51.57 29.38
N SER A 46 -22.57 -51.01 30.50
CA SER A 46 -21.79 -50.66 31.69
C SER A 46 -21.55 -51.87 32.62
N SER A 47 -20.41 -51.88 33.32
CA SER A 47 -20.15 -52.76 34.46
C SER A 47 -19.96 -51.90 35.71
N ALA A 48 -20.86 -52.05 36.68
CA ALA A 48 -20.78 -51.47 38.03
C ALA A 48 -20.29 -52.54 39.00
N GLY A 49 -19.58 -52.14 40.05
CA GLY A 49 -19.30 -52.99 41.20
C GLY A 49 -18.40 -52.34 42.24
N ILE A 50 -18.86 -52.40 43.50
CA ILE A 50 -18.14 -52.17 44.76
C ILE A 50 -18.25 -50.74 45.33
N PHE A 51 -19.44 -50.44 45.85
CA PHE A 51 -19.59 -49.87 47.20
C PHE A 51 -20.61 -50.74 47.94
N ASP A 52 -20.14 -51.50 48.92
CA ASP A 52 -20.83 -51.75 50.20
C ASP A 52 -20.06 -52.82 50.96
N ILE A 53 -19.63 -52.49 52.18
CA ILE A 53 -19.71 -53.35 53.38
C ILE A 53 -19.21 -52.60 54.62
N ILE A 54 -20.18 -52.35 55.50
CA ILE A 54 -20.18 -52.49 56.97
C ILE A 54 -19.64 -51.35 57.85
N ALA A 55 -20.61 -50.79 58.57
CA ALA A 55 -20.51 -50.03 59.80
C ALA A 55 -19.80 -50.78 60.93
N THR A 56 -18.90 -50.11 61.66
CA THR A 56 -18.68 -50.32 63.11
C THR A 56 -17.90 -49.15 63.70
N ASP A 57 -18.43 -48.56 64.78
CA ASP A 57 -17.79 -47.51 65.59
C ASP A 57 -16.83 -48.15 66.62
N ASN A 58 -15.51 -48.12 66.38
CA ASN A 58 -14.53 -48.29 67.46
C ASN A 58 -13.13 -47.71 67.10
N PRO A 59 -12.65 -46.62 67.74
CA PRO A 59 -11.45 -45.90 67.29
C PRO A 59 -10.10 -46.51 67.72
N LYS A 60 -10.06 -47.77 68.18
CA LYS A 60 -8.82 -48.41 68.69
C LYS A 60 -8.29 -49.59 67.87
N ILE A 61 -8.91 -49.95 66.74
CA ILE A 61 -8.45 -51.07 65.90
C ILE A 61 -7.79 -50.59 64.58
N LEU A 62 -7.72 -49.28 64.31
CA LEU A 62 -7.10 -48.75 63.10
C LEU A 62 -5.56 -48.56 63.19
N ALA A 63 -4.93 -48.90 64.31
CA ALA A 63 -3.50 -48.68 64.54
C ALA A 63 -2.59 -49.87 64.20
N ALA A 64 -3.11 -51.01 63.71
CA ALA A 64 -2.33 -52.24 63.52
C ALA A 64 -2.30 -52.78 62.07
N LEU A 65 -2.75 -52.01 61.08
CA LEU A 65 -2.66 -52.38 59.65
C LEU A 65 -1.94 -51.32 58.78
N ILE A 66 -1.34 -50.30 59.39
CA ILE A 66 -0.58 -49.22 58.71
C ILE A 66 0.93 -49.52 58.71
N ILE A 67 1.37 -50.78 58.59
CA ILE A 67 2.80 -51.12 58.47
C ILE A 67 2.95 -52.46 57.72
N PRO A 68 2.42 -52.62 56.47
CA PRO A 68 3.33 -52.64 55.31
C PRO A 68 2.65 -52.22 53.98
N LEU A 69 1.92 -51.11 53.95
CA LEU A 69 1.41 -50.50 52.70
C LEU A 69 1.94 -49.07 52.51
N ALA A 70 3.13 -48.78 53.03
CA ALA A 70 3.84 -47.51 52.87
C ALA A 70 4.98 -47.59 51.83
N ALA A 71 5.06 -48.68 51.05
CA ALA A 71 6.11 -48.91 50.05
C ALA A 71 5.63 -48.97 48.59
N CYS A 72 4.33 -48.77 48.30
CA CYS A 72 3.79 -48.80 46.92
C CYS A 72 2.87 -47.61 46.56
N LEU A 73 2.99 -46.47 47.25
CA LEU A 73 2.30 -45.22 46.90
C LEU A 73 3.30 -44.08 46.75
N PHE A 74 4.28 -44.27 45.87
CA PHE A 74 4.75 -43.15 45.07
C PHE A 74 4.20 -43.41 43.67
N PRO A 75 3.39 -42.53 43.06
CA PRO A 75 3.34 -42.55 41.61
C PRO A 75 4.79 -42.34 41.17
N ALA A 76 5.36 -43.33 40.48
CA ALA A 76 6.51 -43.06 39.65
C ALA A 76 6.05 -41.92 38.72
N ILE A 77 6.52 -40.70 38.98
CA ILE A 77 6.40 -39.61 38.02
C ILE A 77 7.17 -40.11 36.81
N ALA A 78 6.43 -40.58 35.81
CA ALA A 78 6.99 -40.96 34.54
C ALA A 78 7.55 -39.68 33.90
N LEU A 79 8.82 -39.38 34.17
CA LEU A 79 9.58 -38.35 33.48
C LEU A 79 9.95 -38.90 32.10
N SER A 80 9.15 -38.57 31.11
CA SER A 80 9.63 -38.44 29.73
C SER A 80 9.59 -36.95 29.43
N GLN A 81 10.65 -36.22 29.79
CA GLN A 81 10.71 -34.78 29.53
C GLN A 81 10.65 -34.54 28.02
N SER A 82 9.55 -33.94 27.59
CA SER A 82 9.24 -33.48 26.23
C SER A 82 10.11 -32.29 25.79
N ILE A 83 10.94 -31.76 26.70
CA ILE A 83 11.89 -30.67 26.47
C ILE A 83 13.31 -31.15 26.79
N LEU A 84 14.17 -31.14 25.78
CA LEU A 84 15.56 -31.59 25.87
C LEU A 84 16.49 -30.48 25.37
N PRO A 85 17.44 -29.98 26.19
CA PRO A 85 18.51 -29.08 25.72
C PRO A 85 19.36 -29.74 24.63
N ASP A 86 19.85 -28.97 23.66
CA ASP A 86 20.77 -29.50 22.62
C ASP A 86 22.25 -29.48 23.04
N GLY A 87 22.56 -28.86 24.18
CA GLY A 87 23.93 -28.71 24.69
C GLY A 87 24.76 -27.59 24.05
N SER A 88 24.21 -26.83 23.10
CA SER A 88 24.90 -25.68 22.48
C SER A 88 24.85 -24.40 23.33
N THR A 89 23.95 -24.36 24.32
CA THR A 89 23.88 -23.34 25.36
C THR A 89 23.91 -24.01 26.73
N ASN A 90 24.22 -23.25 27.79
CA ASN A 90 24.15 -23.72 29.18
C ASN A 90 22.71 -23.94 29.69
N THR A 91 21.77 -24.34 28.83
CA THR A 91 20.35 -24.51 29.18
C THR A 91 20.15 -25.78 30.00
N THR A 92 19.41 -25.65 31.11
CA THR A 92 19.02 -26.78 31.96
C THR A 92 17.51 -26.77 32.17
N VAL A 93 16.87 -27.95 32.12
CA VAL A 93 15.43 -28.14 32.35
C VAL A 93 15.23 -28.96 33.62
N ALA A 94 14.64 -28.36 34.65
CA ALA A 94 14.37 -29.04 35.90
C ALA A 94 13.09 -29.90 35.83
N PRO A 95 12.93 -30.91 36.70
CA PRO A 95 11.75 -31.80 36.70
C PRO A 95 10.41 -31.08 36.90
N ASN A 96 10.42 -29.88 37.49
CA ASN A 96 9.23 -29.04 37.67
C ASN A 96 8.92 -28.15 36.45
N GLY A 97 9.68 -28.27 35.36
CA GLY A 97 9.50 -27.47 34.15
C GLY A 97 10.31 -26.16 34.10
N ASP A 98 11.09 -25.84 35.15
CA ASP A 98 11.91 -24.62 35.13
C ASP A 98 13.06 -24.74 34.12
N ILE A 99 13.17 -23.77 33.23
CA ILE A 99 14.23 -23.60 32.25
C ILE A 99 15.17 -22.51 32.77
N LYS A 100 16.43 -22.88 33.04
CA LYS A 100 17.48 -22.02 33.61
C LYS A 100 18.76 -22.08 32.79
N GLY A 101 19.73 -21.22 33.12
CA GLY A 101 21.01 -21.12 32.41
C GLY A 101 20.83 -20.40 31.07
N GLY A 102 21.43 -20.90 30.00
CA GLY A 102 21.45 -20.27 28.68
C GLY A 102 22.68 -19.38 28.45
N GLU A 103 22.70 -18.68 27.32
CA GLU A 103 23.77 -17.74 26.95
C GLU A 103 23.22 -16.31 26.89
N LEU A 104 24.02 -15.33 27.31
CA LEU A 104 23.63 -13.92 27.30
C LEU A 104 24.32 -13.16 26.16
N SER A 105 23.63 -12.15 25.62
CA SER A 105 24.26 -11.11 24.81
C SER A 105 25.28 -10.30 25.62
N GLN A 106 26.17 -9.59 24.92
CA GLN A 106 27.20 -8.77 25.58
C GLN A 106 26.63 -7.69 26.50
N ASP A 107 25.45 -7.15 26.19
CA ASP A 107 24.75 -6.17 27.03
C ASP A 107 23.87 -6.80 28.12
N GLY A 108 23.80 -8.14 28.19
CA GLY A 108 23.03 -8.90 29.16
C GLY A 108 21.51 -8.81 29.01
N LYS A 109 20.99 -8.22 27.93
CA LYS A 109 19.55 -8.00 27.73
C LYS A 109 18.83 -9.12 26.98
N ASN A 110 19.56 -9.93 26.20
CA ASN A 110 19.00 -11.05 25.45
C ASN A 110 19.51 -12.36 26.03
N LEU A 111 18.59 -13.24 26.43
CA LEU A 111 18.87 -14.58 26.95
C LEU A 111 18.50 -15.65 25.90
N PHE A 112 19.46 -16.49 25.53
CA PHE A 112 19.31 -17.50 24.50
C PHE A 112 19.29 -18.92 25.08
N HIS A 113 18.30 -19.70 24.64
CA HIS A 113 18.16 -21.12 24.95
C HIS A 113 18.09 -21.95 23.67
N SER A 114 18.77 -23.11 23.68
CA SER A 114 18.72 -24.06 22.56
C SER A 114 18.26 -25.44 23.03
N PHE A 115 17.36 -26.04 22.26
CA PHE A 115 16.72 -27.32 22.57
C PHE A 115 16.85 -28.28 21.38
N SER A 116 17.15 -29.55 21.62
CA SER A 116 17.04 -30.58 20.58
C SER A 116 15.58 -30.98 20.38
N GLN A 117 14.76 -30.90 21.43
CA GLN A 117 13.33 -31.15 21.38
C GLN A 117 12.62 -30.18 22.33
N PHE A 118 11.48 -29.65 21.89
CA PHE A 118 10.62 -28.81 22.71
C PHE A 118 9.16 -29.15 22.43
N GLY A 119 8.52 -29.85 23.35
CA GLY A 119 7.09 -30.14 23.35
C GLY A 119 6.54 -30.11 24.78
N LEU A 120 5.22 -30.15 24.90
CA LEU A 120 4.50 -30.21 26.18
C LEU A 120 3.26 -31.09 26.03
N ASN A 121 3.04 -32.01 26.96
CA ASN A 121 1.76 -32.70 27.11
C ASN A 121 0.77 -31.88 27.95
N ALA A 122 -0.50 -32.31 27.97
CA ALA A 122 -1.52 -31.73 28.83
C ALA A 122 -1.09 -31.71 30.30
N GLY A 123 -1.10 -30.53 30.90
CA GLY A 123 -0.72 -30.30 32.30
C GLY A 123 0.79 -30.13 32.54
N GLU A 124 1.64 -30.30 31.53
CA GLU A 124 3.08 -29.97 31.62
C GLU A 124 3.31 -28.46 31.50
N ILE A 125 4.44 -28.00 32.04
CA ILE A 125 4.82 -26.57 32.09
C ILE A 125 6.24 -26.40 31.55
N ALA A 126 6.44 -25.40 30.69
CA ALA A 126 7.74 -24.83 30.34
C ALA A 126 7.86 -23.44 30.98
N ASN A 127 8.63 -23.31 32.05
CA ASN A 127 8.78 -22.06 32.79
C ASN A 127 10.17 -21.44 32.56
N PHE A 128 10.25 -20.43 31.70
CA PHE A 128 11.48 -19.67 31.45
C PHE A 128 11.79 -18.75 32.62
N MET A 129 12.91 -19.02 33.30
CA MET A 129 13.36 -18.22 34.43
C MET A 129 14.10 -16.98 33.95
N SER A 130 13.54 -15.82 34.24
CA SER A 130 14.06 -14.50 33.87
C SER A 130 14.42 -13.65 35.08
N ASN A 131 14.92 -12.44 34.83
CA ASN A 131 15.10 -11.39 35.82
C ASN A 131 14.80 -10.01 35.18
N PRO A 132 14.68 -8.91 35.95
CA PRO A 132 14.32 -7.60 35.41
C PRO A 132 15.31 -6.99 34.41
N SER A 133 16.54 -7.50 34.32
CA SER A 133 17.56 -7.02 33.36
C SER A 133 17.41 -7.65 31.98
N ILE A 134 16.74 -8.81 31.89
CA ILE A 134 16.52 -9.52 30.64
C ILE A 134 15.29 -8.93 29.95
N VAL A 135 15.50 -8.41 28.75
CA VAL A 135 14.45 -7.84 27.90
C VAL A 135 13.85 -8.91 26.99
N ASN A 136 14.68 -9.75 26.36
CA ASN A 136 14.23 -10.77 25.42
C ASN A 136 14.75 -12.15 25.82
N ILE A 137 13.89 -13.17 25.70
CA ILE A 137 14.23 -14.59 25.80
C ILE A 137 14.01 -15.20 24.43
N LEU A 138 15.02 -15.86 23.86
CA LEU A 138 14.95 -16.50 22.56
C LEU A 138 15.25 -17.99 22.69
N GLY A 139 14.26 -18.82 22.39
CA GLY A 139 14.37 -20.28 22.32
C GLY A 139 14.44 -20.76 20.87
N ARG A 140 15.43 -21.60 20.54
CA ARG A 140 15.48 -22.32 19.24
C ARG A 140 15.37 -23.83 19.44
N VAL A 141 14.77 -24.52 18.47
CA VAL A 141 14.69 -25.99 18.41
C VAL A 141 15.50 -26.52 17.23
N THR A 142 16.45 -27.42 17.48
CA THR A 142 17.47 -27.85 16.52
C THR A 142 17.33 -29.30 16.05
N GLY A 143 16.52 -30.14 16.71
CA GLY A 143 16.43 -31.58 16.43
C GLY A 143 15.53 -32.00 15.26
N GLY A 144 15.08 -31.06 14.42
CA GLY A 144 14.39 -31.34 13.15
C GLY A 144 12.94 -31.83 13.25
N ASN A 145 12.40 -31.99 14.46
CA ASN A 145 10.99 -32.35 14.68
C ASN A 145 10.15 -31.10 15.04
N PRO A 146 8.86 -31.05 14.65
CA PRO A 146 7.94 -30.01 15.06
C PRO A 146 7.72 -30.00 16.57
N SER A 147 7.47 -28.80 17.11
CA SER A 147 7.16 -28.61 18.53
C SER A 147 5.67 -28.83 18.80
N ILE A 148 5.31 -29.94 19.44
CA ILE A 148 3.92 -30.21 19.85
C ILE A 148 3.74 -29.73 21.29
N ILE A 149 2.98 -28.65 21.46
CA ILE A 149 2.82 -27.90 22.71
C ILE A 149 1.35 -27.96 23.12
N ASN A 150 1.02 -28.80 24.08
CA ASN A 150 -0.34 -28.99 24.62
C ASN A 150 -0.38 -28.70 26.13
N GLY A 151 0.44 -27.76 26.61
CA GLY A 151 0.56 -27.39 28.02
C GLY A 151 0.84 -25.89 28.22
N LEU A 152 1.36 -25.52 29.40
CA LEU A 152 1.59 -24.11 29.77
C LEU A 152 3.00 -23.65 29.42
N ILE A 153 3.14 -22.55 28.68
CA ILE A 153 4.40 -21.80 28.56
C ILE A 153 4.33 -20.56 29.45
N GLN A 154 5.33 -20.38 30.30
CA GLN A 154 5.38 -19.31 31.29
C GLN A 154 6.75 -18.62 31.31
N VAL A 155 6.77 -17.34 31.66
CA VAL A 155 7.99 -16.61 32.03
C VAL A 155 7.84 -16.11 33.47
N THR A 156 8.84 -16.38 34.32
CA THR A 156 8.84 -15.96 35.73
C THR A 156 10.07 -15.12 36.06
N GLY A 157 9.91 -14.05 36.85
CA GLY A 157 11.02 -13.27 37.41
C GLY A 157 11.36 -11.97 36.66
N GLY A 158 10.72 -11.69 35.52
CA GLY A 158 10.89 -10.44 34.75
C GLY A 158 9.72 -10.21 33.77
N ASN A 159 9.77 -9.10 33.03
CA ASN A 159 8.76 -8.73 32.02
C ASN A 159 9.26 -8.99 30.59
N SER A 160 10.04 -10.05 30.40
CA SER A 160 10.74 -10.31 29.14
C SER A 160 9.79 -10.75 28.02
N HIS A 161 10.10 -10.33 26.80
CA HIS A 161 9.49 -10.87 25.58
C HIS A 161 10.00 -12.28 25.31
N LEU A 162 9.15 -13.17 24.78
CA LEU A 162 9.53 -14.55 24.45
C LEU A 162 9.41 -14.81 22.95
N PHE A 163 10.52 -15.24 22.34
CA PHE A 163 10.60 -15.69 20.96
C PHE A 163 10.85 -17.19 20.94
N LEU A 164 10.01 -17.95 20.26
CA LEU A 164 10.17 -19.39 20.06
C LEU A 164 10.30 -19.70 18.56
N MET A 165 11.45 -20.22 18.16
CA MET A 165 11.77 -20.53 16.77
C MET A 165 11.94 -22.04 16.57
N ASN A 166 11.14 -22.62 15.68
CA ASN A 166 11.32 -24.00 15.21
C ASN A 166 11.04 -24.09 13.71
N PRO A 167 12.08 -24.15 12.85
CA PRO A 167 11.91 -24.27 11.40
C PRO A 167 11.08 -25.50 10.95
N ALA A 168 11.05 -26.57 11.75
CA ALA A 168 10.31 -27.80 11.43
C ALA A 168 8.80 -27.68 11.68
N GLY A 169 8.34 -26.64 12.37
CA GLY A 169 6.92 -26.39 12.66
C GLY A 169 6.60 -26.31 14.15
N ILE A 170 5.46 -25.70 14.48
CA ILE A 170 4.96 -25.53 15.85
C ILE A 170 3.46 -25.83 15.88
N VAL A 171 3.04 -26.69 16.81
CA VAL A 171 1.64 -27.05 17.02
C VAL A 171 1.25 -26.73 18.45
N PHE A 172 0.40 -25.72 18.63
CA PHE A 172 -0.29 -25.46 19.90
C PHE A 172 -1.57 -26.30 19.92
N GLY A 173 -1.63 -27.32 20.77
CA GLY A 173 -2.81 -28.15 20.97
C GLY A 173 -3.91 -27.44 21.76
N ALA A 174 -5.09 -28.05 21.86
CA ALA A 174 -6.25 -27.50 22.54
C ALA A 174 -6.06 -27.09 24.02
N ASN A 175 -5.05 -27.62 24.72
CA ASN A 175 -4.73 -27.26 26.11
C ASN A 175 -3.51 -26.33 26.21
N ALA A 176 -3.01 -25.81 25.09
CA ALA A 176 -1.92 -24.85 25.08
C ALA A 176 -2.36 -23.53 25.72
N VAL A 177 -1.59 -23.05 26.69
CA VAL A 177 -1.85 -21.78 27.38
C VAL A 177 -0.55 -21.01 27.51
N LEU A 178 -0.64 -19.68 27.45
CA LEU A 178 0.47 -18.77 27.65
C LEU A 178 0.29 -17.98 28.96
N ASN A 179 1.36 -17.84 29.72
CA ASN A 179 1.47 -16.92 30.85
C ASN A 179 2.75 -16.08 30.71
N ILE A 180 2.70 -15.13 29.77
CA ILE A 180 3.83 -14.31 29.36
C ILE A 180 3.56 -12.84 29.70
N PRO A 181 4.39 -12.21 30.54
CA PRO A 181 4.22 -10.80 30.93
C PRO A 181 4.66 -9.80 29.85
N GLY A 182 5.48 -10.24 28.89
CA GLY A 182 5.89 -9.47 27.71
C GLY A 182 5.18 -9.91 26.43
N ASP A 183 5.74 -9.56 25.28
CA ASP A 183 5.23 -10.01 23.97
C ASP A 183 5.61 -11.47 23.72
N PHE A 184 4.81 -12.16 22.91
CA PHE A 184 5.07 -13.52 22.47
C PHE A 184 5.17 -13.60 20.95
N THR A 185 6.25 -14.22 20.45
CA THR A 185 6.43 -14.49 19.03
C THR A 185 6.78 -15.96 18.81
N ALA A 186 5.96 -16.67 18.04
CA ALA A 186 6.27 -18.01 17.55
C ALA A 186 6.58 -17.97 16.06
N THR A 187 7.68 -18.59 15.64
CA THR A 187 8.10 -18.55 14.23
C THR A 187 8.71 -19.84 13.70
N THR A 188 8.50 -20.11 12.41
CA THR A 188 9.19 -21.18 11.65
C THR A 188 10.28 -20.63 10.74
N ALA A 189 10.70 -19.37 10.95
CA ALA A 189 11.87 -18.79 10.32
C ALA A 189 13.13 -19.63 10.59
N THR A 190 14.07 -19.63 9.65
CA THR A 190 15.36 -20.29 9.79
C THR A 190 16.33 -19.49 10.66
N ARG A 191 16.16 -18.17 10.73
CA ARG A 191 16.96 -17.28 11.57
C ARG A 191 16.22 -15.99 11.93
N ILE A 192 16.60 -15.41 13.06
CA ILE A 192 16.08 -14.14 13.58
C ILE A 192 17.21 -13.10 13.59
N GLY A 193 17.00 -11.96 12.96
CA GLY A 193 17.97 -10.88 12.82
C GLY A 193 17.82 -9.78 13.88
N PHE A 194 18.98 -9.24 14.29
CA PHE A 194 19.13 -8.14 15.25
C PHE A 194 19.66 -6.84 14.59
N GLY A 195 19.73 -6.81 13.25
CA GLY A 195 20.37 -5.74 12.47
C GLY A 195 21.89 -5.94 12.32
N ASN A 196 22.52 -5.17 11.42
CA ASN A 196 23.97 -5.22 11.14
C ASN A 196 24.50 -6.63 10.83
N ASP A 197 23.76 -7.43 10.05
CA ASP A 197 24.08 -8.84 9.71
C ASP A 197 24.27 -9.79 10.91
N ASN A 198 23.75 -9.44 12.09
CA ASN A 198 23.74 -10.32 13.25
C ASN A 198 22.50 -11.21 13.23
N TRP A 199 22.73 -12.53 13.18
CA TRP A 199 21.68 -13.54 13.03
C TRP A 199 21.71 -14.57 14.15
N PHE A 200 20.57 -14.76 14.79
CA PHE A 200 20.29 -15.92 15.62
C PHE A 200 19.78 -17.05 14.72
N ASN A 201 20.67 -17.97 14.39
CA ASN A 201 20.40 -19.09 13.48
C ASN A 201 19.67 -20.23 14.19
N GLY A 202 18.65 -20.77 13.54
CA GLY A 202 17.88 -21.92 14.00
C GLY A 202 18.68 -23.22 13.98
N ILE A 203 19.68 -23.34 13.10
CA ILE A 203 20.65 -24.43 13.09
C ILE A 203 22.07 -23.87 13.03
N GLY A 204 23.05 -24.64 13.50
CA GLY A 204 24.46 -24.26 13.48
C GLY A 204 24.90 -23.43 14.71
N ALA A 205 26.12 -22.90 14.63
CA ALA A 205 26.70 -22.10 15.70
C ALA A 205 26.16 -20.66 15.69
N ASN A 206 26.09 -20.05 16.88
CA ASN A 206 25.70 -18.65 17.05
C ASN A 206 26.77 -17.90 17.84
N ASN A 207 27.00 -16.64 17.48
CA ASN A 207 27.80 -15.73 18.30
C ASN A 207 26.86 -14.92 19.22
N TYR A 208 26.47 -15.53 20.35
CA TYR A 208 25.51 -14.94 21.29
C TYR A 208 25.91 -13.55 21.78
N SER A 209 27.21 -13.32 22.01
CA SER A 209 27.71 -12.03 22.48
C SER A 209 27.41 -10.87 21.51
N ALA A 210 27.38 -11.13 20.20
CA ALA A 210 27.13 -10.13 19.16
C ALA A 210 25.63 -9.86 18.91
N LEU A 211 24.73 -10.68 19.45
CA LEU A 211 23.27 -10.55 19.27
C LEU A 211 22.69 -9.52 20.24
N VAL A 212 23.12 -8.27 20.11
CA VAL A 212 22.71 -7.11 20.91
C VAL A 212 21.58 -6.34 20.22
N GLY A 213 20.64 -5.78 20.99
CA GLY A 213 19.47 -5.06 20.46
C GLY A 213 18.20 -5.90 20.46
N ASN A 214 17.18 -5.45 19.72
CA ASN A 214 15.87 -6.14 19.66
C ASN A 214 15.76 -7.01 18.39
N PRO A 215 15.20 -8.22 18.51
CA PRO A 215 14.85 -9.04 17.35
C PRO A 215 13.84 -8.31 16.47
N SER A 216 14.13 -8.20 15.17
CA SER A 216 13.29 -7.40 14.26
C SER A 216 13.14 -7.96 12.85
N ILE A 217 13.93 -8.98 12.49
CA ILE A 217 13.92 -9.57 11.14
C ILE A 217 13.75 -11.09 11.25
N PHE A 218 12.90 -11.68 10.43
CA PHE A 218 12.73 -13.13 10.31
C PHE A 218 13.05 -13.55 8.89
N ASP A 219 13.93 -14.54 8.73
CA ASP A 219 14.28 -15.06 7.41
C ASP A 219 13.78 -16.48 7.24
N PHE A 220 13.20 -16.75 6.07
CA PHE A 220 12.67 -18.05 5.67
C PHE A 220 13.51 -18.66 4.55
N GLY A 221 14.84 -18.71 4.70
CA GLY A 221 15.80 -19.16 3.67
C GLY A 221 15.74 -20.63 3.21
N LEU A 222 14.64 -21.34 3.45
CA LEU A 222 14.45 -22.71 2.94
C LEU A 222 14.08 -22.68 1.45
N SER A 223 14.76 -23.51 0.65
CA SER A 223 14.44 -23.71 -0.77
C SER A 223 13.24 -24.63 -1.01
N GLY A 224 12.67 -25.22 0.05
CA GLY A 224 11.53 -26.16 0.03
C GLY A 224 10.29 -25.65 0.78
N THR A 225 9.49 -26.56 1.32
CA THR A 225 8.27 -26.23 2.09
C THR A 225 8.64 -25.52 3.40
N PRO A 226 8.20 -24.28 3.63
CA PRO A 226 8.45 -23.60 4.90
C PRO A 226 7.59 -24.23 6.02
N GLY A 227 8.09 -24.20 7.26
CA GLY A 227 7.43 -24.89 8.38
C GLY A 227 6.05 -24.34 8.73
N VAL A 228 5.19 -25.21 9.24
CA VAL A 228 3.78 -24.93 9.58
C VAL A 228 3.62 -24.52 11.04
N ILE A 229 2.79 -23.51 11.31
CA ILE A 229 2.27 -23.20 12.65
C ILE A 229 0.78 -23.57 12.70
N ILE A 230 0.39 -24.40 13.67
CA ILE A 230 -1.02 -24.71 13.95
C ILE A 230 -1.35 -24.25 15.37
N ASN A 231 -2.41 -23.45 15.53
CA ASN A 231 -2.97 -23.10 16.84
C ASN A 231 -4.39 -23.65 17.01
N GLY A 232 -4.53 -24.67 17.85
CA GLY A 232 -5.81 -25.18 18.33
C GLY A 232 -6.16 -24.75 19.77
N GLY A 233 -5.29 -24.00 20.45
CA GLY A 233 -5.48 -23.57 21.84
C GLY A 233 -5.94 -22.12 21.99
N ASP A 234 -6.18 -21.72 23.24
CA ASP A 234 -6.53 -20.35 23.62
C ASP A 234 -5.27 -19.59 24.08
N LEU A 235 -4.59 -18.94 23.14
CA LEU A 235 -3.34 -18.24 23.40
C LEU A 235 -3.62 -16.78 23.81
N ALA A 236 -3.12 -16.39 24.98
CA ALA A 236 -3.30 -15.04 25.52
C ALA A 236 -2.00 -14.45 26.06
N VAL A 237 -1.76 -13.17 25.81
CA VAL A 237 -0.66 -12.39 26.42
C VAL A 237 -1.20 -11.33 27.37
N GLY A 238 -0.32 -10.74 28.19
CA GLY A 238 -0.71 -9.66 29.10
C GLY A 238 -1.26 -8.42 28.39
N ASP A 239 -1.97 -7.56 29.13
CA ASP A 239 -2.55 -6.33 28.59
C ASP A 239 -1.48 -5.42 27.96
N GLY A 240 -1.79 -4.87 26.78
CA GLY A 240 -0.90 -4.01 26.01
C GLY A 240 0.29 -4.73 25.37
N LYS A 241 0.30 -6.07 25.35
CA LYS A 241 1.35 -6.90 24.75
C LYS A 241 0.94 -7.47 23.41
N ASN A 242 1.94 -7.86 22.61
CA ASN A 242 1.74 -8.37 21.25
C ASN A 242 1.83 -9.89 21.21
N LEU A 243 1.03 -10.50 20.33
CA LEU A 243 1.07 -11.92 20.00
C LEU A 243 1.29 -12.08 18.49
N ASN A 244 2.41 -12.67 18.11
CA ASN A 244 2.81 -12.84 16.71
C ASN A 244 3.00 -14.32 16.36
N LEU A 245 2.32 -14.78 15.31
CA LEU A 245 2.50 -16.10 14.71
C LEU A 245 3.02 -15.92 13.28
N ILE A 246 4.28 -16.28 13.02
CA ILE A 246 4.97 -15.97 11.76
C ILE A 246 5.55 -17.26 11.17
N GLY A 247 4.92 -17.81 10.14
CA GLY A 247 5.28 -19.12 9.59
C GLY A 247 5.28 -19.21 8.07
N GLY A 248 5.58 -20.41 7.57
CA GLY A 248 5.38 -20.77 6.17
C GLY A 248 3.91 -20.90 5.81
N THR A 249 3.19 -21.61 6.68
CA THR A 249 1.74 -21.73 6.69
C THR A 249 1.30 -21.52 8.13
N VAL A 250 0.26 -20.72 8.36
CA VAL A 250 -0.27 -20.49 9.71
C VAL A 250 -1.77 -20.79 9.73
N VAL A 251 -2.14 -21.74 10.58
CA VAL A 251 -3.54 -22.19 10.76
C VAL A 251 -3.94 -21.96 12.21
N SER A 252 -4.96 -21.15 12.47
CA SER A 252 -5.48 -20.90 13.83
C SER A 252 -6.96 -21.23 13.93
N THR A 253 -7.28 -22.36 14.55
CA THR A 253 -8.64 -22.78 14.87
C THR A 253 -9.06 -22.38 16.28
N GLY A 254 -8.09 -22.20 17.19
CA GLY A 254 -8.30 -21.72 18.56
C GLY A 254 -8.37 -20.19 18.70
N SER A 255 -8.52 -19.69 19.93
CA SER A 255 -8.65 -18.25 20.20
C SER A 255 -7.30 -17.56 20.39
N LEU A 256 -7.19 -16.30 19.99
CA LEU A 256 -6.03 -15.44 20.21
C LEU A 256 -6.44 -14.17 20.95
N THR A 257 -5.78 -13.84 22.05
CA THR A 257 -6.14 -12.69 22.90
C THR A 257 -4.93 -11.81 23.25
N ALA A 258 -5.06 -10.50 23.03
CA ALA A 258 -4.04 -9.50 23.36
C ALA A 258 -4.69 -8.14 23.67
N HIS A 259 -5.32 -8.01 24.84
CA HIS A 259 -6.13 -6.84 25.21
C HIS A 259 -5.34 -5.53 25.13
N GLY A 260 -5.70 -4.62 24.21
CA GLY A 260 -5.03 -3.34 24.01
C GLY A 260 -3.62 -3.43 23.40
N GLY A 261 -3.22 -4.62 22.94
CA GLY A 261 -2.01 -4.84 22.15
C GLY A 261 -2.34 -5.27 20.73
N ASN A 262 -1.42 -5.93 20.04
CA ASN A 262 -1.61 -6.34 18.64
C ASN A 262 -1.53 -7.86 18.46
N ILE A 263 -2.32 -8.38 17.54
CA ILE A 263 -2.23 -9.77 17.06
C ILE A 263 -1.82 -9.75 15.59
N SER A 264 -0.72 -10.43 15.27
CA SER A 264 -0.25 -10.57 13.90
C SER A 264 -0.12 -12.04 13.49
N ILE A 265 -0.79 -12.41 12.41
CA ILE A 265 -0.70 -13.74 11.79
C ILE A 265 -0.11 -13.55 10.39
N VAL A 266 1.12 -14.03 10.19
CA VAL A 266 1.85 -13.83 8.93
C VAL A 266 2.29 -15.17 8.38
N ALA A 267 1.91 -15.45 7.13
CA ALA A 267 2.44 -16.56 6.36
C ALA A 267 3.27 -16.05 5.19
N VAL A 268 4.46 -16.62 5.01
CA VAL A 268 5.32 -16.30 3.86
C VAL A 268 5.68 -17.56 3.09
N PRO A 269 5.68 -17.51 1.74
CA PRO A 269 6.31 -18.58 0.98
C PRO A 269 7.80 -18.58 1.33
N GLY A 270 8.46 -19.75 1.25
CA GLY A 270 9.90 -19.85 1.53
C GLY A 270 10.73 -18.85 0.70
N GLN A 271 11.99 -18.69 1.08
CA GLN A 271 12.93 -17.72 0.53
C GLN A 271 12.52 -16.24 0.72
N ASN A 272 11.84 -15.87 1.80
CA ASN A 272 11.45 -14.47 2.04
C ASN A 272 11.91 -13.93 3.40
N LEU A 273 12.10 -12.61 3.48
CA LEU A 273 12.30 -11.87 4.73
C LEU A 273 10.98 -11.28 5.26
N VAL A 274 10.85 -11.16 6.58
CA VAL A 274 9.77 -10.45 7.26
C VAL A 274 10.38 -9.50 8.28
N ARG A 275 9.92 -8.24 8.33
CA ARG A 275 10.40 -7.27 9.32
C ARG A 275 9.29 -6.83 10.27
N ILE A 276 9.64 -6.71 11.56
CA ILE A 276 8.84 -5.98 12.53
C ILE A 276 9.15 -4.50 12.32
N SER A 277 8.18 -3.72 11.86
CA SER A 277 8.36 -2.26 11.84
C SER A 277 8.34 -1.75 13.29
N GLN A 278 9.00 -0.62 13.54
CA GLN A 278 9.39 -0.05 14.83
C GLN A 278 8.41 -0.25 16.02
N SER A 279 8.94 -0.20 17.24
CA SER A 279 8.19 -0.38 18.50
C SER A 279 6.86 0.38 18.52
N GLY A 280 5.73 -0.33 18.48
CA GLY A 280 4.37 0.25 18.45
C GLY A 280 3.70 0.31 17.07
N HIS A 281 4.34 -0.19 16.01
CA HIS A 281 3.79 -0.25 14.65
C HIS A 281 3.57 -1.69 14.15
N LEU A 282 2.71 -1.82 13.12
CA LEU A 282 2.29 -3.06 12.46
C LEU A 282 3.46 -3.79 11.79
N LEU A 283 3.39 -5.11 11.58
CA LEU A 283 4.43 -5.83 10.82
C LEU A 283 4.47 -5.31 9.37
N SER A 284 5.69 -5.10 8.84
CA SER A 284 5.89 -4.79 7.42
C SER A 284 6.49 -6.02 6.73
N LEU A 285 5.72 -6.61 5.83
CA LEU A 285 6.22 -7.68 4.99
C LEU A 285 7.08 -7.07 3.87
N GLU A 286 8.41 -7.07 4.06
CA GLU A 286 9.37 -6.79 2.99
C GLU A 286 9.71 -8.08 2.25
N ILE A 287 9.10 -8.32 1.09
CA ILE A 287 9.38 -9.50 0.26
C ILE A 287 10.76 -9.34 -0.41
N GLN A 288 11.82 -9.72 0.31
CA GLN A 288 13.17 -9.88 -0.24
C GLN A 288 13.45 -11.38 -0.41
N ALA A 289 13.83 -11.82 -1.60
CA ALA A 289 14.26 -13.20 -1.82
C ALA A 289 15.52 -13.50 -0.99
N SER A 290 15.45 -14.43 -0.04
CA SER A 290 16.58 -14.86 0.78
C SER A 290 17.63 -15.52 -0.12
N GLN A 291 18.85 -14.97 -0.14
CA GLN A 291 19.98 -15.45 -0.95
C GLN A 291 20.69 -16.66 -0.32
N ILE A 292 20.27 -17.11 0.86
CA ILE A 292 20.92 -18.19 1.61
C ILE A 292 20.02 -19.42 1.60
N THR A 293 20.36 -20.40 0.79
CA THR A 293 19.81 -21.77 0.90
C THR A 293 20.60 -22.51 1.98
N ASP A 294 20.03 -22.67 3.17
CA ASP A 294 20.71 -23.38 4.26
C ASP A 294 20.66 -24.90 4.01
N SER A 295 21.75 -25.47 3.49
CA SER A 295 21.84 -26.85 3.00
C SER A 295 21.93 -27.93 4.09
N GLY A 296 21.41 -27.66 5.29
CA GLY A 296 21.50 -28.54 6.47
C GLY A 296 20.20 -28.71 7.27
N LEU A 297 19.13 -28.01 6.90
CA LEU A 297 17.81 -28.15 7.53
C LEU A 297 17.04 -29.34 6.92
N PRO A 298 16.48 -30.26 7.72
CA PRO A 298 15.49 -31.21 7.22
C PRO A 298 14.31 -30.43 6.61
N ASN A 299 13.81 -30.87 5.46
CA ASN A 299 12.62 -30.28 4.88
C ASN A 299 11.45 -30.42 5.87
N PRO A 300 10.83 -29.31 6.31
CA PRO A 300 9.63 -29.36 7.11
C PRO A 300 8.52 -30.16 6.42
N LEU A 301 7.68 -30.80 7.22
CA LEU A 301 6.50 -31.52 6.73
C LEU A 301 5.46 -30.52 6.19
N SER A 302 4.73 -30.90 5.14
CA SER A 302 3.52 -30.17 4.72
C SER A 302 2.44 -30.22 5.80
N LEU A 303 1.38 -29.40 5.67
CA LEU A 303 0.28 -29.41 6.64
C LEU A 303 -0.37 -30.80 6.73
N ALA A 304 -0.65 -31.45 5.59
CA ALA A 304 -1.25 -32.77 5.56
C ALA A 304 -0.32 -33.85 6.11
N GLU A 305 0.98 -33.78 5.80
CA GLU A 305 2.00 -34.69 6.33
C GLU A 305 2.16 -34.55 7.85
N LEU A 306 2.15 -33.32 8.37
CA LEU A 306 2.19 -33.05 9.80
C LEU A 306 0.98 -33.63 10.54
N LEU A 307 -0.22 -33.46 9.98
CA LEU A 307 -1.47 -33.98 10.55
C LEU A 307 -1.58 -35.51 10.53
N THR A 308 -0.90 -36.18 9.59
CA THR A 308 -0.96 -37.65 9.44
C THR A 308 0.27 -38.36 10.01
N GLY A 309 1.40 -37.66 10.12
CA GLY A 309 2.69 -38.20 10.59
C GLY A 309 2.81 -38.36 12.10
N TYR A 310 1.95 -37.71 12.89
CA TYR A 310 1.93 -37.82 14.35
C TYR A 310 0.55 -38.24 14.83
N SER A 311 0.48 -39.31 15.63
CA SER A 311 -0.74 -39.69 16.32
C SER A 311 -1.21 -38.53 17.20
N ASP A 312 -2.51 -38.25 17.18
CA ASP A 312 -3.20 -37.25 18.01
C ASP A 312 -3.14 -35.77 17.55
N ILE A 313 -2.34 -35.35 16.57
CA ILE A 313 -2.36 -33.93 16.13
C ILE A 313 -3.74 -33.52 15.59
N GLN A 314 -4.42 -34.38 14.83
CA GLN A 314 -5.77 -34.09 14.31
C GLN A 314 -6.79 -33.85 15.44
N THR A 315 -6.70 -34.61 16.53
CA THR A 315 -7.59 -34.44 17.70
C THR A 315 -7.22 -33.20 18.52
N LEU A 316 -5.94 -32.80 18.53
CA LEU A 316 -5.45 -31.63 19.25
C LEU A 316 -5.70 -30.29 18.55
N THR A 317 -5.91 -30.28 17.24
CA THR A 317 -5.92 -29.05 16.41
C THR A 317 -7.30 -28.73 15.81
N GLY A 318 -8.25 -29.65 15.85
CA GLY A 318 -9.54 -29.46 15.19
C GLY A 318 -9.45 -29.48 13.66
N LEU A 319 -8.43 -30.16 13.12
CA LEU A 319 -8.23 -30.37 11.68
C LEU A 319 -8.25 -31.86 11.34
N THR A 320 -8.73 -32.20 10.16
CA THR A 320 -8.76 -33.57 9.64
C THR A 320 -8.21 -33.62 8.22
N VAL A 321 -7.64 -34.76 7.82
CA VAL A 321 -7.22 -35.00 6.44
C VAL A 321 -8.18 -35.99 5.80
N SER A 322 -8.78 -35.59 4.68
CA SER A 322 -9.66 -36.44 3.89
C SER A 322 -8.88 -37.66 3.36
N SER A 323 -9.32 -38.86 3.72
CA SER A 323 -8.69 -40.11 3.27
C SER A 323 -8.88 -40.39 1.78
N THR A 324 -9.84 -39.72 1.12
CA THR A 324 -10.14 -39.89 -0.31
C THR A 324 -9.48 -38.83 -1.19
N THR A 325 -9.37 -37.59 -0.71
CA THR A 325 -8.84 -36.46 -1.50
C THR A 325 -7.48 -35.94 -1.03
N GLY A 326 -7.01 -36.33 0.15
CA GLY A 326 -5.79 -35.81 0.77
C GLY A 326 -5.91 -34.36 1.27
N GLN A 327 -7.09 -33.73 1.13
CA GLN A 327 -7.31 -32.34 1.52
C GLN A 327 -7.48 -32.18 3.04
N VAL A 328 -6.99 -31.06 3.55
CA VAL A 328 -7.14 -30.69 4.96
C VAL A 328 -8.46 -29.92 5.15
N ASN A 329 -9.26 -30.35 6.13
CA ASN A 329 -10.54 -29.73 6.48
C ASN A 329 -10.59 -29.38 7.96
N GLN A 330 -11.30 -28.31 8.31
CA GLN A 330 -11.62 -28.02 9.71
C GLN A 330 -12.72 -28.97 10.20
N THR A 331 -12.46 -29.66 11.31
CA THR A 331 -13.36 -30.64 11.92
C THR A 331 -14.73 -30.05 12.21
N GLY A 332 -15.79 -30.75 11.78
CA GLY A 332 -17.17 -30.32 12.00
C GLY A 332 -17.65 -29.19 11.08
N SER A 333 -16.86 -28.83 10.05
CA SER A 333 -17.23 -27.85 9.03
C SER A 333 -16.92 -28.40 7.62
N ASN A 334 -17.41 -27.71 6.59
CA ASN A 334 -17.03 -27.98 5.20
C ASN A 334 -15.89 -27.07 4.72
N LEU A 335 -15.15 -26.44 5.63
CA LEU A 335 -14.08 -25.50 5.29
C LEU A 335 -12.80 -26.23 4.96
N ILE A 336 -12.29 -25.98 3.76
CA ILE A 336 -11.03 -26.53 3.25
C ILE A 336 -9.90 -25.57 3.64
N VAL A 337 -8.85 -26.12 4.26
CA VAL A 337 -7.61 -25.40 4.54
C VAL A 337 -6.64 -25.64 3.38
N PRO A 338 -6.15 -24.59 2.71
CA PRO A 338 -5.18 -24.76 1.62
C PRO A 338 -3.88 -25.37 2.13
N ASP A 339 -3.30 -26.25 1.31
CA ASP A 339 -1.93 -26.69 1.50
C ASP A 339 -1.03 -25.84 0.59
N GLY A 340 0.03 -25.25 1.13
CA GLY A 340 0.94 -24.37 0.39
C GLY A 340 1.57 -23.26 1.23
N GLY A 341 2.83 -22.92 0.92
CA GLY A 341 3.54 -21.82 1.55
C GLY A 341 2.87 -20.46 1.28
N GLY A 342 2.92 -19.56 2.26
CA GLY A 342 2.23 -18.27 2.22
C GLY A 342 0.74 -18.33 2.59
N THR A 343 0.26 -19.44 3.16
CA THR A 343 -1.17 -19.60 3.52
C THR A 343 -1.46 -19.18 4.96
N VAL A 344 -2.46 -18.33 5.16
CA VAL A 344 -3.08 -18.04 6.46
C VAL A 344 -4.51 -18.58 6.48
N PHE A 345 -4.85 -19.39 7.48
CA PHE A 345 -6.23 -19.80 7.76
C PHE A 345 -6.57 -19.51 9.22
N ALA A 346 -7.67 -18.81 9.48
CA ALA A 346 -8.14 -18.56 10.84
C ALA A 346 -9.66 -18.64 10.95
N SER A 347 -10.17 -19.40 11.92
CA SER A 347 -11.61 -19.67 12.10
C SER A 347 -12.09 -19.50 13.55
N GLY A 348 -11.19 -19.09 14.46
CA GLY A 348 -11.49 -18.87 15.88
C GLY A 348 -11.80 -17.41 16.21
N LYS A 349 -11.75 -17.08 17.51
CA LYS A 349 -11.91 -15.71 18.01
C LYS A 349 -10.56 -15.01 18.11
N ILE A 350 -10.45 -13.81 17.56
CA ILE A 350 -9.31 -12.90 17.76
C ILE A 350 -9.80 -11.70 18.57
N ASP A 351 -9.20 -11.47 19.74
CA ASP A 351 -9.64 -10.41 20.67
C ASP A 351 -8.47 -9.53 21.11
N VAL A 352 -8.45 -8.29 20.59
CA VAL A 352 -7.54 -7.23 21.04
C VAL A 352 -8.29 -6.10 21.75
N SER A 353 -9.59 -6.31 22.02
CA SER A 353 -10.43 -5.28 22.58
C SER A 353 -10.00 -4.88 23.99
N THR A 354 -10.21 -3.61 24.33
CA THR A 354 -9.84 -3.07 25.63
C THR A 354 -10.73 -1.91 26.05
N ARG A 355 -10.80 -1.70 27.37
CA ARG A 355 -11.42 -0.49 27.95
C ARG A 355 -10.40 0.64 28.17
N SER A 356 -9.14 0.41 27.82
CA SER A 356 -8.01 1.35 27.97
C SER A 356 -7.96 2.41 26.85
N PRO A 357 -7.31 3.59 27.04
CA PRO A 357 -7.11 4.64 26.03
C PRO A 357 -6.33 4.24 24.75
N LEU A 358 -5.64 3.10 24.73
CA LEU A 358 -4.87 2.61 23.58
C LEU A 358 -5.63 1.46 22.91
N GLY A 359 -6.09 1.64 21.66
CA GLY A 359 -6.73 0.57 20.89
C GLY A 359 -5.75 -0.52 20.46
N GLY A 360 -6.26 -1.74 20.28
CA GLY A 360 -5.50 -2.87 19.74
C GLY A 360 -5.68 -3.05 18.23
N GLY A 361 -4.72 -3.70 17.59
CA GLY A 361 -4.71 -3.97 16.15
C GLY A 361 -4.68 -5.46 15.79
N VAL A 362 -5.30 -5.84 14.69
CA VAL A 362 -5.23 -7.20 14.14
C VAL A 362 -4.74 -7.17 12.71
N GLN A 363 -3.75 -8.00 12.41
CA GLN A 363 -3.19 -8.12 11.07
C GLN A 363 -3.10 -9.59 10.64
N LEU A 364 -3.67 -9.92 9.48
CA LEU A 364 -3.42 -11.18 8.79
C LEU A 364 -2.78 -10.91 7.42
N ARG A 365 -1.64 -11.53 7.14
CA ARG A 365 -0.89 -11.34 5.89
C ARG A 365 -0.40 -12.65 5.32
N GLY A 366 -0.56 -12.84 4.01
CA GLY A 366 -0.05 -13.99 3.29
C GLY A 366 -0.35 -13.91 1.79
N ASN A 367 0.00 -14.95 1.06
CA ASN A 367 -0.41 -15.12 -0.34
C ASN A 367 -1.90 -15.42 -0.43
N SER A 368 -2.32 -16.42 0.35
CA SER A 368 -3.71 -16.89 0.40
C SER A 368 -4.23 -16.79 1.83
N ILE A 369 -5.32 -16.05 2.01
CA ILE A 369 -5.96 -15.85 3.32
C ILE A 369 -7.36 -16.44 3.31
N GLY A 370 -7.69 -17.24 4.32
CA GLY A 370 -9.05 -17.65 4.66
C GLY A 370 -9.39 -17.26 6.09
N PHE A 371 -10.39 -16.39 6.29
CA PHE A 371 -10.87 -16.00 7.63
C PHE A 371 -12.35 -16.33 7.82
N PHE A 372 -12.68 -17.10 8.87
CA PHE A 372 -14.00 -17.69 9.12
C PHE A 372 -14.46 -17.55 10.60
N GLY A 373 -14.16 -16.43 11.26
CA GLY A 373 -14.36 -16.29 12.71
C GLY A 373 -14.77 -14.89 13.17
N ASP A 374 -14.49 -14.56 14.44
CA ASP A 374 -14.85 -13.27 15.04
C ASP A 374 -13.59 -12.47 15.41
N ILE A 375 -13.55 -11.19 15.03
CA ILE A 375 -12.52 -10.23 15.44
C ILE A 375 -13.14 -9.15 16.32
N SER A 376 -12.65 -8.99 17.53
CA SER A 376 -12.99 -7.87 18.42
C SER A 376 -11.76 -7.00 18.62
N ALA A 377 -11.81 -5.78 18.09
CA ALA A 377 -10.77 -4.76 18.26
C ALA A 377 -11.33 -3.48 18.90
N SER A 378 -12.51 -3.56 19.54
CA SER A 378 -13.15 -2.41 20.21
C SER A 378 -12.24 -1.78 21.26
N GLY A 379 -12.15 -0.44 21.24
CA GLY A 379 -11.20 0.31 22.06
C GLY A 379 -11.66 1.74 22.30
N SER A 380 -10.75 2.65 22.62
CA SER A 380 -11.04 4.07 22.85
C SER A 380 -10.57 4.98 21.71
N SER A 381 -9.57 4.54 20.92
CA SER A 381 -9.12 5.18 19.68
C SER A 381 -8.33 4.20 18.80
N ASN A 382 -8.29 4.43 17.48
CA ASN A 382 -7.40 3.75 16.50
C ASN A 382 -7.52 2.22 16.37
N SER A 383 -8.71 1.65 16.53
CA SER A 383 -8.95 0.22 16.25
C SER A 383 -8.79 -0.10 14.76
N VAL A 384 -7.83 -0.96 14.41
CA VAL A 384 -7.53 -1.34 13.02
C VAL A 384 -7.51 -2.85 12.87
N VAL A 385 -8.24 -3.35 11.88
CA VAL A 385 -8.21 -4.74 11.43
C VAL A 385 -7.82 -4.74 9.96
N GLU A 386 -6.73 -5.44 9.63
CA GLU A 386 -6.17 -5.53 8.28
C GLU A 386 -5.99 -6.98 7.87
N LEU A 387 -6.59 -7.37 6.74
CA LEU A 387 -6.33 -8.64 6.08
C LEU A 387 -5.83 -8.34 4.67
N SER A 388 -4.58 -8.73 4.37
CA SER A 388 -3.92 -8.42 3.10
C SER A 388 -3.35 -9.68 2.44
N GLY A 389 -3.99 -10.11 1.36
CA GLY A 389 -3.63 -11.27 0.55
C GLY A 389 -2.87 -10.86 -0.71
N GLN A 390 -1.78 -11.53 -1.07
CA GLN A 390 -1.05 -11.26 -2.32
C GLN A 390 -1.71 -11.90 -3.55
N ASP A 391 -2.44 -12.99 -3.37
CA ASP A 391 -3.10 -13.72 -4.45
C ASP A 391 -4.61 -13.77 -4.22
N ASN A 392 -5.03 -14.32 -3.07
CA ASN A 392 -6.44 -14.62 -2.76
C ASN A 392 -6.80 -14.27 -1.32
N LEU A 393 -8.01 -13.75 -1.11
CA LEU A 393 -8.60 -13.53 0.21
C LEU A 393 -10.05 -14.03 0.23
N THR A 394 -10.33 -15.03 1.06
CA THR A 394 -11.69 -15.46 1.37
C THR A 394 -12.05 -15.03 2.78
N PHE A 395 -13.16 -14.31 2.91
CA PHE A 395 -13.59 -13.73 4.17
C PHE A 395 -15.04 -14.07 4.47
N ASP A 396 -15.25 -14.63 5.65
CA ASP A 396 -16.54 -14.85 6.27
C ASP A 396 -16.41 -14.75 7.80
N GLY A 397 -16.22 -13.53 8.30
CA GLY A 397 -16.12 -13.31 9.73
C GLY A 397 -16.88 -12.09 10.22
N ASN A 398 -17.12 -11.98 11.52
CA ASN A 398 -17.63 -10.74 12.12
C ASN A 398 -16.46 -9.90 12.62
N VAL A 399 -16.57 -8.59 12.49
CA VAL A 399 -15.56 -7.66 12.99
C VAL A 399 -16.25 -6.58 13.83
N ASP A 400 -15.67 -6.26 14.98
CA ASP A 400 -16.12 -5.17 15.85
C ASP A 400 -14.94 -4.24 16.16
N THR A 401 -14.94 -3.06 15.53
CA THR A 401 -13.98 -1.98 15.81
C THR A 401 -14.65 -0.78 16.48
N LEU A 402 -15.86 -0.95 17.01
CA LEU A 402 -16.61 0.14 17.63
C LEU A 402 -15.90 0.60 18.90
N THR A 403 -15.62 1.89 18.98
CA THR A 403 -14.99 2.48 20.16
C THR A 403 -16.01 2.73 21.27
N LEU A 404 -15.53 2.89 22.50
CA LEU A 404 -16.36 3.28 23.65
C LEU A 404 -17.07 4.63 23.46
N ALA A 405 -16.51 5.53 22.63
CA ALA A 405 -17.12 6.81 22.27
C ALA A 405 -18.23 6.68 21.21
N GLY A 406 -18.39 5.50 20.58
CA GLY A 406 -19.31 5.26 19.48
C GLY A 406 -18.71 5.52 18.09
N ASP A 407 -17.46 5.98 18.02
CA ASP A 407 -16.71 6.07 16.76
C ASP A 407 -16.34 4.68 16.25
N LYS A 408 -16.18 4.51 14.94
CA LYS A 408 -15.85 3.22 14.32
C LYS A 408 -14.39 3.20 13.87
N GLY A 409 -13.70 2.11 14.13
CA GLY A 409 -12.37 1.85 13.59
C GLY A 409 -12.39 1.36 12.14
N LYS A 410 -11.22 0.99 11.63
CA LYS A 410 -11.01 0.60 10.23
C LYS A 410 -10.99 -0.92 10.08
N LEU A 411 -11.74 -1.44 9.12
CA LEU A 411 -11.60 -2.78 8.54
C LEU A 411 -11.09 -2.63 7.10
N LEU A 412 -9.85 -3.07 6.86
CA LEU A 412 -9.23 -3.12 5.54
C LEU A 412 -9.13 -4.56 5.07
N LEU A 413 -9.73 -4.85 3.91
CA LEU A 413 -9.55 -6.10 3.19
C LEU A 413 -8.93 -5.79 1.82
N GLU A 414 -7.73 -6.32 1.59
CA GLU A 414 -6.95 -6.05 0.37
C GLU A 414 -6.47 -7.37 -0.24
N SER A 415 -6.76 -7.57 -1.53
CA SER A 415 -6.19 -8.67 -2.31
C SER A 415 -6.48 -8.45 -3.79
N PRO A 416 -5.62 -8.89 -4.73
CA PRO A 416 -5.96 -8.91 -6.15
C PRO A 416 -7.30 -9.58 -6.45
N ASN A 417 -7.54 -10.72 -5.78
CA ASN A 417 -8.76 -11.50 -5.81
C ASN A 417 -9.30 -11.67 -4.39
N PHE A 418 -10.54 -11.26 -4.14
CA PHE A 418 -11.23 -11.53 -2.89
C PHE A 418 -12.64 -12.07 -3.09
N THR A 419 -13.07 -12.90 -2.15
CA THR A 419 -14.43 -13.41 -2.03
C THR A 419 -14.92 -13.15 -0.60
N ILE A 420 -15.96 -12.33 -0.47
CA ILE A 420 -16.63 -12.08 0.81
C ILE A 420 -17.95 -12.82 0.83
N ILE A 421 -18.09 -13.78 1.73
CA ILE A 421 -19.21 -14.72 1.78
C ILE A 421 -20.07 -14.42 3.00
N ASP A 422 -21.37 -14.66 2.89
CA ASP A 422 -22.32 -14.68 4.01
C ASP A 422 -22.80 -16.12 4.21
N SER A 423 -22.16 -16.88 5.10
CA SER A 423 -22.27 -18.34 5.17
C SER A 423 -23.43 -18.89 6.02
N ALA A 424 -24.52 -18.14 6.20
CA ALA A 424 -25.67 -18.67 6.92
C ALA A 424 -26.29 -19.86 6.14
N THR A 425 -25.85 -21.09 6.47
CA THR A 425 -26.31 -22.37 5.92
C THR A 425 -27.81 -22.52 6.03
N ILE A 426 -28.57 -22.14 5.00
CA ILE A 426 -29.99 -22.49 4.86
C ILE A 426 -30.29 -22.76 3.38
N SER A 427 -31.07 -23.82 3.16
CA SER A 427 -31.53 -24.29 1.84
C SER A 427 -32.10 -23.16 0.98
N GLY A 428 -31.54 -22.98 -0.21
CA GLY A 428 -31.95 -21.96 -1.19
C GLY A 428 -30.76 -21.19 -1.76
N ASP A 429 -29.67 -21.11 -1.00
CA ASP A 429 -28.40 -20.59 -1.50
C ASP A 429 -27.68 -21.67 -2.33
N THR A 430 -27.67 -21.49 -3.65
CA THR A 430 -26.93 -22.37 -4.57
C THR A 430 -25.42 -22.08 -4.59
N THR A 431 -24.96 -20.99 -3.96
CA THR A 431 -23.55 -20.65 -3.74
C THR A 431 -23.03 -21.13 -2.37
N ALA A 432 -23.87 -21.28 -1.35
CA ALA A 432 -23.49 -21.91 -0.07
C ALA A 432 -23.51 -23.44 -0.10
N ASN A 433 -24.24 -24.07 -1.02
CA ASN A 433 -24.28 -25.54 -1.11
C ASN A 433 -23.09 -26.16 -1.85
N GLN A 434 -22.30 -25.33 -2.53
CA GLN A 434 -20.92 -25.61 -2.90
C GLN A 434 -20.19 -24.28 -2.78
N PRO A 435 -19.61 -23.92 -1.62
CA PRO A 435 -18.69 -22.80 -1.59
C PRO A 435 -17.68 -23.08 -2.71
N PRO A 436 -17.65 -22.26 -3.78
CA PRO A 436 -16.73 -22.48 -4.88
C PRO A 436 -15.34 -22.54 -4.25
N SER A 437 -14.51 -23.51 -4.66
CA SER A 437 -13.19 -23.70 -4.07
C SER A 437 -12.56 -22.32 -3.88
N PRO A 438 -12.21 -21.88 -2.66
CA PRO A 438 -11.79 -20.50 -2.39
C PRO A 438 -10.48 -20.09 -3.11
N PHE A 439 -9.99 -20.97 -3.98
CA PHE A 439 -8.72 -20.98 -4.71
C PHE A 439 -8.90 -21.48 -6.15
N ASP A 440 -10.10 -21.34 -6.75
CA ASP A 440 -10.28 -21.62 -8.20
C ASP A 440 -9.50 -20.57 -9.02
N PRO A 441 -8.37 -20.94 -9.66
CA PRO A 441 -7.53 -20.01 -10.40
C PRO A 441 -8.19 -19.48 -11.67
N ASN A 442 -9.37 -20.00 -12.05
CA ASN A 442 -10.11 -19.58 -13.23
C ASN A 442 -11.15 -18.49 -12.95
N ARG A 443 -11.18 -17.91 -11.74
CA ARG A 443 -12.13 -16.85 -11.37
C ARG A 443 -11.48 -15.47 -11.35
N PRO A 444 -11.67 -14.64 -12.40
CA PRO A 444 -11.05 -13.33 -12.52
C PRO A 444 -11.83 -12.18 -11.85
N THR A 445 -12.89 -12.44 -11.07
CA THR A 445 -13.77 -11.39 -10.51
C THR A 445 -13.78 -11.40 -8.99
N ASN A 446 -13.55 -10.24 -8.37
CA ASN A 446 -13.76 -10.03 -6.95
C ASN A 446 -15.26 -10.07 -6.64
N THR A 447 -15.69 -10.93 -5.71
CA THR A 447 -17.12 -11.11 -5.42
C THR A 447 -17.45 -10.75 -3.98
N LEU A 448 -18.53 -9.98 -3.80
CA LEU A 448 -18.97 -9.48 -2.50
C LEU A 448 -20.40 -9.90 -2.18
N SER A 449 -20.59 -10.51 -1.01
CA SER A 449 -21.91 -10.66 -0.38
C SER A 449 -22.37 -9.36 0.27
N TRP A 450 -23.50 -8.83 -0.19
CA TRP A 450 -24.06 -7.61 0.37
C TRP A 450 -24.60 -7.76 1.80
N GLY A 451 -25.18 -8.92 2.13
CA GLY A 451 -25.64 -9.23 3.49
C GLY A 451 -24.49 -9.17 4.51
N LYS A 452 -23.30 -9.64 4.12
CA LYS A 452 -22.11 -9.56 4.97
C LYS A 452 -21.65 -8.13 5.21
N ILE A 453 -21.54 -7.33 4.15
CA ILE A 453 -21.11 -5.93 4.24
C ILE A 453 -22.11 -5.11 5.09
N ALA A 454 -23.41 -5.37 4.95
CA ALA A 454 -24.46 -4.72 5.71
C ALA A 454 -24.31 -4.92 7.22
N ASN A 455 -23.88 -6.09 7.66
CA ASN A 455 -23.64 -6.37 9.07
C ASN A 455 -22.32 -5.74 9.58
N LEU A 456 -21.25 -5.84 8.79
CA LEU A 456 -19.93 -5.33 9.19
C LEU A 456 -19.94 -3.81 9.36
N ILE A 457 -20.56 -3.08 8.46
CA ILE A 457 -20.47 -1.61 8.46
C ILE A 457 -21.19 -0.98 9.66
N LEU A 458 -22.07 -1.69 10.37
CA LEU A 458 -22.69 -1.20 11.60
C LEU A 458 -21.67 -0.90 12.70
N LYS A 459 -20.51 -1.58 12.67
CA LYS A 459 -19.48 -1.50 13.70
C LYS A 459 -18.11 -1.08 13.16
N ASN A 460 -17.99 -0.88 11.84
CA ASN A 460 -16.70 -0.65 11.17
C ASN A 460 -16.81 0.41 10.06
N ASN A 461 -15.72 1.13 9.82
CA ASN A 461 -15.45 1.79 8.56
C ASN A 461 -14.74 0.78 7.64
N ILE A 462 -15.31 0.48 6.48
CA ILE A 462 -14.86 -0.61 5.62
C ILE A 462 -14.14 -0.05 4.39
N THR A 463 -12.96 -0.60 4.10
CA THR A 463 -12.23 -0.39 2.85
C THR A 463 -11.95 -1.74 2.20
N LEU A 464 -12.41 -1.93 0.96
CA LEU A 464 -12.15 -3.10 0.14
C LEU A 464 -11.36 -2.69 -1.10
N GLN A 465 -10.22 -3.32 -1.35
CA GLN A 465 -9.33 -2.98 -2.46
C GLN A 465 -8.95 -4.22 -3.27
N GLY A 466 -9.15 -4.14 -4.59
CA GLY A 466 -8.86 -5.23 -5.53
C GLY A 466 -8.26 -4.76 -6.86
N ILE A 467 -7.74 -5.72 -7.63
CA ILE A 467 -7.18 -5.46 -8.97
C ILE A 467 -8.26 -5.50 -10.04
N GLY A 468 -8.94 -6.64 -10.16
CA GLY A 468 -9.95 -6.88 -11.19
C GLY A 468 -11.31 -6.24 -10.88
N ASP A 469 -12.31 -6.63 -11.66
CA ASP A 469 -13.68 -6.19 -11.46
C ASP A 469 -14.17 -6.57 -10.06
N ILE A 470 -14.92 -5.66 -9.43
CA ILE A 470 -15.63 -5.90 -8.18
C ILE A 470 -17.10 -6.10 -8.54
N SER A 471 -17.55 -7.35 -8.46
CA SER A 471 -18.94 -7.73 -8.57
C SER A 471 -19.56 -7.81 -7.18
N VAL A 472 -20.61 -7.03 -7.00
CA VAL A 472 -21.49 -7.13 -5.84
C VAL A 472 -22.66 -8.00 -6.24
N THR A 473 -22.85 -9.10 -5.53
CA THR A 473 -23.92 -10.05 -5.84
C THR A 473 -24.96 -10.08 -4.73
N ASP A 474 -26.22 -10.14 -5.14
CA ASP A 474 -27.32 -10.49 -4.26
C ASP A 474 -27.11 -11.89 -3.70
N ILE A 475 -27.04 -11.97 -2.38
CA ILE A 475 -27.13 -13.27 -1.70
C ILE A 475 -28.52 -13.37 -1.08
N ILE A 476 -29.27 -14.36 -1.55
CA ILE A 476 -30.53 -14.81 -0.98
C ILE A 476 -30.20 -15.47 0.38
N GLY A 477 -30.03 -14.64 1.40
CA GLY A 477 -29.81 -15.05 2.78
C GLY A 477 -31.01 -14.69 3.66
N ASN A 478 -31.28 -15.50 4.68
CA ASN A 478 -32.44 -15.36 5.58
C ASN A 478 -32.29 -14.21 6.60
N THR A 479 -31.59 -13.12 6.26
CA THR A 479 -31.52 -11.92 7.10
C THR A 479 -32.94 -11.36 7.21
N PRO A 480 -33.55 -11.32 8.41
CA PRO A 480 -34.90 -10.78 8.54
C PRO A 480 -34.92 -9.36 7.99
N LYS A 481 -35.79 -9.10 6.99
CA LYS A 481 -36.02 -7.83 6.27
C LYS A 481 -35.32 -7.64 4.91
N ILE A 482 -34.74 -8.67 4.31
CA ILE A 482 -34.29 -8.62 2.91
C ILE A 482 -35.20 -9.57 2.08
N THR A 483 -36.22 -9.04 1.40
CA THR A 483 -37.06 -9.76 0.44
C THR A 483 -36.62 -9.50 -1.01
N GLN A 484 -37.26 -10.20 -1.97
CA GLN A 484 -36.87 -10.35 -3.38
C GLN A 484 -36.79 -9.05 -4.22
N ASN A 485 -37.04 -7.88 -3.62
CA ASN A 485 -36.94 -6.54 -4.24
C ASN A 485 -36.30 -5.49 -3.29
N ASP A 486 -35.56 -5.91 -2.25
CA ASP A 486 -35.41 -5.07 -1.06
C ASP A 486 -34.07 -4.37 -0.87
N LEU A 487 -34.17 -3.05 -0.75
CA LEU A 487 -33.32 -2.15 0.02
C LEU A 487 -32.39 -2.86 1.01
N VAL A 488 -31.08 -2.85 0.73
CA VAL A 488 -30.06 -3.10 1.75
C VAL A 488 -29.94 -1.86 2.63
N LYS A 489 -30.78 -1.82 3.67
CA LYS A 489 -30.75 -0.76 4.67
C LYS A 489 -29.60 -0.98 5.64
N PHE A 490 -28.57 -0.15 5.56
CA PHE A 490 -27.64 -0.06 6.69
C PHE A 490 -28.42 0.60 7.83
N GLY A 491 -28.41 -0.03 9.00
CA GLY A 491 -29.10 0.50 10.18
C GLY A 491 -28.69 1.95 10.46
N ASN A 492 -29.49 2.64 11.26
CA ASN A 492 -29.41 4.09 11.53
C ASN A 492 -28.05 4.61 12.09
N ASN A 493 -26.98 3.79 12.15
CA ASN A 493 -25.65 4.12 12.66
C ASN A 493 -24.49 3.44 11.88
N GLY A 494 -24.59 3.14 10.57
CA GLY A 494 -23.49 2.54 9.79
C GLY A 494 -22.22 3.42 9.69
N GLY A 495 -21.04 2.82 9.45
CA GLY A 495 -19.76 3.48 9.15
C GLY A 495 -19.59 3.81 7.68
N THR A 496 -18.39 4.25 7.29
CA THR A 496 -18.07 4.59 5.89
C THR A 496 -17.81 3.32 5.06
N LEU A 497 -18.18 3.36 3.77
CA LEU A 497 -17.88 2.30 2.81
C LEU A 497 -16.94 2.84 1.73
N THR A 498 -15.84 2.14 1.47
CA THR A 498 -14.93 2.43 0.36
C THR A 498 -14.67 1.16 -0.45
N LEU A 499 -14.98 1.19 -1.75
CA LEU A 499 -14.64 0.13 -2.70
C LEU A 499 -13.68 0.68 -3.76
N GLN A 500 -12.55 0.00 -3.96
CA GLN A 500 -11.52 0.42 -4.89
C GLN A 500 -11.12 -0.73 -5.83
N SER A 501 -11.39 -0.56 -7.12
CA SER A 501 -10.86 -1.43 -8.18
C SER A 501 -9.78 -0.69 -8.97
N THR A 502 -8.55 -1.21 -8.93
CA THR A 502 -7.38 -0.54 -9.53
C THR A 502 -7.22 -0.79 -11.03
N GLN A 503 -7.85 -1.84 -11.60
CA GLN A 503 -7.82 -2.16 -13.04
C GLN A 503 -9.20 -2.58 -13.60
N GLY A 504 -10.22 -2.77 -12.76
CA GLY A 504 -11.54 -3.24 -13.16
C GLY A 504 -12.68 -2.24 -12.97
N ALA A 505 -13.89 -2.71 -13.22
CA ALA A 505 -15.16 -2.04 -12.97
C ALA A 505 -15.69 -2.34 -11.55
N ILE A 506 -16.66 -1.55 -11.09
CA ILE A 506 -17.50 -1.89 -9.93
C ILE A 506 -18.92 -2.06 -10.45
N ALA A 507 -19.50 -3.26 -10.29
CA ALA A 507 -20.82 -3.58 -10.81
C ALA A 507 -21.69 -4.29 -9.76
N PHE A 508 -22.94 -3.86 -9.62
CA PHE A 508 -23.94 -4.52 -8.78
C PHE A 508 -24.79 -5.45 -9.66
N SER A 509 -25.17 -6.61 -9.11
CA SER A 509 -25.98 -7.60 -9.82
C SER A 509 -27.36 -7.07 -10.17
N ASP A 510 -27.97 -6.29 -9.27
CA ASP A 510 -29.25 -5.61 -9.50
C ASP A 510 -29.08 -4.09 -9.51
N ALA A 511 -29.52 -3.46 -10.59
CA ALA A 511 -29.53 -2.00 -10.73
C ALA A 511 -30.58 -1.31 -9.84
N ASN A 512 -31.45 -2.05 -9.14
CA ASN A 512 -32.41 -1.53 -8.17
C ASN A 512 -31.87 -1.52 -6.73
N ASP A 513 -30.71 -2.13 -6.51
CA ASP A 513 -30.08 -2.20 -5.19
C ASP A 513 -29.93 -0.82 -4.57
N THR A 514 -30.08 -0.72 -3.26
CA THR A 514 -30.02 0.56 -2.60
C THR A 514 -29.04 0.50 -1.45
N ILE A 515 -28.03 1.38 -1.48
CA ILE A 515 -27.07 1.56 -0.39
C ILE A 515 -27.56 2.66 0.54
N GLN A 516 -28.07 2.32 1.72
CA GLN A 516 -28.61 3.33 2.65
C GLN A 516 -27.78 3.53 3.94
N THR A 517 -26.95 4.56 4.06
CA THR A 517 -26.22 4.87 5.31
C THR A 517 -26.95 5.93 6.15
N SER A 518 -26.51 6.12 7.40
CA SER A 518 -27.11 7.12 8.32
C SER A 518 -26.12 8.23 8.67
N GLY A 519 -25.61 8.90 7.64
CA GLY A 519 -24.67 10.03 7.72
C GLY A 519 -23.23 9.70 7.33
N SER A 520 -22.92 8.43 7.09
CA SER A 520 -21.58 8.01 6.73
C SER A 520 -21.34 8.08 5.23
N ALA A 521 -20.11 8.43 4.86
CA ALA A 521 -19.71 8.58 3.47
C ALA A 521 -19.60 7.23 2.73
N ILE A 522 -19.90 7.26 1.44
CA ILE A 522 -19.71 6.16 0.50
C ILE A 522 -18.76 6.63 -0.60
N THR A 523 -17.72 5.85 -0.85
CA THR A 523 -16.73 6.12 -1.91
C THR A 523 -16.54 4.90 -2.79
N LEU A 524 -16.77 5.04 -4.09
CA LEU A 524 -16.48 4.01 -5.09
C LEU A 524 -15.48 4.55 -6.11
N GLU A 525 -14.36 3.86 -6.28
CA GLU A 525 -13.32 4.22 -7.25
C GLU A 525 -13.02 3.01 -8.14
N ALA A 526 -13.30 3.13 -9.44
CA ALA A 526 -13.08 2.07 -10.42
C ALA A 526 -12.17 2.57 -11.54
N PHE A 527 -11.24 1.72 -11.99
CA PHE A 527 -10.44 1.97 -13.20
C PHE A 527 -11.32 2.00 -14.46
N GLN A 528 -12.29 1.09 -14.56
CA GLN A 528 -13.28 1.04 -15.64
C GLN A 528 -14.58 1.73 -15.21
N GLY A 529 -15.75 1.15 -15.50
CA GLY A 529 -17.06 1.72 -15.20
C GLY A 529 -17.54 1.48 -13.77
N ILE A 530 -18.53 2.26 -13.36
CA ILE A 530 -19.31 2.02 -12.15
C ILE A 530 -20.77 1.81 -12.56
N THR A 531 -21.33 0.64 -12.25
CA THR A 531 -22.75 0.32 -12.45
C THR A 531 -23.36 -0.09 -11.12
N THR A 532 -24.21 0.74 -10.55
CA THR A 532 -24.83 0.49 -9.24
C THR A 532 -26.32 0.83 -9.27
N GLY A 533 -27.03 0.47 -8.21
CA GLY A 533 -28.37 1.02 -7.98
C GLY A 533 -28.33 2.38 -7.28
N ASN A 534 -29.16 2.57 -6.27
CA ASN A 534 -29.42 3.81 -5.56
C ASN A 534 -28.49 4.03 -4.33
N PHE A 535 -28.34 5.29 -3.92
CA PHE A 535 -27.63 5.69 -2.70
C PHE A 535 -28.54 6.56 -1.82
N LEU A 536 -28.56 6.31 -0.51
CA LEU A 536 -29.41 6.97 0.50
C LEU A 536 -28.61 7.22 1.79
N THR A 537 -27.90 8.33 1.94
CA THR A 537 -26.91 8.45 3.02
C THR A 537 -27.34 9.28 4.22
N ASN A 538 -28.51 9.92 4.21
CA ASN A 538 -28.98 10.83 5.26
C ASN A 538 -27.85 11.80 5.72
N GLY A 539 -27.40 12.70 4.85
CA GLY A 539 -26.34 13.68 5.16
C GLY A 539 -24.90 13.19 4.97
N GLY A 540 -24.67 11.93 4.58
CA GLY A 540 -23.33 11.41 4.29
C GLY A 540 -22.89 11.69 2.86
N ASP A 541 -21.59 11.91 2.65
CA ASP A 541 -21.08 12.21 1.30
C ASP A 541 -21.11 10.98 0.38
N VAL A 542 -21.31 11.21 -0.92
CA VAL A 542 -21.20 10.17 -1.96
C VAL A 542 -20.17 10.59 -2.99
N THR A 543 -19.09 9.81 -3.13
CA THR A 543 -18.06 10.05 -4.14
C THR A 543 -17.95 8.85 -5.07
N LEU A 544 -18.19 9.06 -6.36
CA LEU A 544 -18.06 8.03 -7.40
C LEU A 544 -17.04 8.47 -8.45
N THR A 545 -16.00 7.67 -8.67
CA THR A 545 -14.95 7.95 -9.65
C THR A 545 -14.77 6.79 -10.62
N SER A 546 -15.13 6.99 -11.88
CA SER A 546 -14.79 6.13 -13.00
C SER A 546 -13.68 6.75 -13.83
N GLN A 547 -12.64 5.96 -14.03
CA GLN A 547 -11.36 6.40 -14.55
C GLN A 547 -11.24 6.31 -16.09
N THR A 548 -11.93 5.36 -16.71
CA THR A 548 -11.88 5.12 -18.17
C THR A 548 -13.25 4.96 -18.84
N ASP A 549 -14.33 4.76 -18.09
CA ASP A 549 -15.68 4.49 -18.63
C ASP A 549 -16.75 5.35 -17.93
N ASN A 550 -18.01 4.89 -17.98
CA ASN A 550 -19.19 5.59 -17.50
C ASN A 550 -19.45 5.31 -16.01
N ILE A 551 -20.17 6.23 -15.39
CA ILE A 551 -20.93 5.95 -14.17
C ILE A 551 -22.41 5.79 -14.56
N SER A 552 -23.02 4.68 -14.15
CA SER A 552 -24.45 4.41 -14.26
C SER A 552 -24.98 4.06 -12.88
N THR A 553 -25.81 4.91 -12.31
CA THR A 553 -26.41 4.70 -10.98
C THR A 553 -27.88 5.09 -11.00
N GLY A 554 -28.66 4.63 -10.02
CA GLY A 554 -30.02 5.10 -9.79
C GLY A 554 -30.03 6.50 -9.15
N LYS A 555 -30.88 6.69 -8.14
CA LYS A 555 -30.95 7.96 -7.41
C LYS A 555 -29.81 8.09 -6.39
N ILE A 556 -29.33 9.31 -6.18
CA ILE A 556 -28.41 9.65 -5.10
C ILE A 556 -29.12 10.64 -4.17
N ASP A 557 -29.49 10.17 -2.98
CA ASP A 557 -30.17 10.97 -1.97
C ASP A 557 -29.29 11.08 -0.72
N THR A 558 -28.61 12.21 -0.59
CA THR A 558 -27.80 12.58 0.58
C THR A 558 -28.53 13.56 1.48
N SER A 559 -29.84 13.75 1.28
CA SER A 559 -30.62 14.73 2.01
C SER A 559 -30.72 14.43 3.50
N ALA A 560 -30.89 15.46 4.33
CA ALA A 560 -30.97 15.29 5.78
C ALA A 560 -32.04 16.18 6.41
N ILE A 561 -32.63 15.71 7.51
CA ILE A 561 -33.63 16.48 8.26
C ILE A 561 -32.95 17.44 9.24
N ASP A 562 -32.21 16.91 10.23
CA ASP A 562 -31.68 17.68 11.36
C ASP A 562 -30.17 17.99 11.27
N LYS A 563 -29.59 17.84 10.09
CA LYS A 563 -28.17 18.11 9.80
C LYS A 563 -28.01 18.58 8.36
N ASN A 564 -26.80 18.99 7.99
CA ASN A 564 -26.50 19.38 6.62
C ASN A 564 -26.70 18.19 5.65
N GLY A 565 -27.08 18.50 4.42
CA GLY A 565 -27.09 17.53 3.32
C GLY A 565 -25.66 17.10 2.98
N GLY A 566 -25.49 15.85 2.57
CA GLY A 566 -24.18 15.31 2.21
C GLY A 566 -23.74 15.79 0.82
N SER A 567 -22.45 16.05 0.64
CA SER A 567 -21.90 16.46 -0.65
C SER A 567 -21.77 15.27 -1.59
N ILE A 568 -21.99 15.51 -2.88
CA ILE A 568 -21.94 14.51 -3.94
C ILE A 568 -20.86 14.90 -4.93
N ARG A 569 -19.94 13.98 -5.20
CA ARG A 569 -18.90 14.17 -6.22
C ARG A 569 -18.89 13.02 -7.22
N LEU A 570 -19.14 13.32 -8.48
CA LEU A 570 -19.19 12.33 -9.56
C LEU A 570 -18.13 12.68 -10.61
N THR A 571 -17.23 11.74 -10.91
CA THR A 571 -16.20 11.93 -11.92
C THR A 571 -16.15 10.72 -12.85
N ALA A 572 -16.45 10.91 -14.14
CA ALA A 572 -16.38 9.83 -15.13
C ALA A 572 -15.62 10.26 -16.39
N ARG A 573 -14.83 9.37 -16.99
CA ARG A 573 -14.11 9.70 -18.22
C ARG A 573 -15.05 9.91 -19.40
N THR A 574 -16.08 9.08 -19.53
CA THR A 574 -16.99 9.13 -20.69
C THR A 574 -18.29 9.83 -20.33
N GLY A 575 -19.17 9.23 -19.55
CA GLY A 575 -20.53 9.72 -19.33
C GLY A 575 -21.05 9.36 -17.94
N ILE A 576 -22.03 10.12 -17.48
CA ILE A 576 -22.71 9.86 -16.22
C ILE A 576 -24.21 9.75 -16.51
N ASN A 577 -24.80 8.60 -16.19
CA ASN A 577 -26.25 8.38 -16.20
C ASN A 577 -26.71 8.17 -14.75
N ILE A 578 -27.68 8.98 -14.33
CA ILE A 578 -28.32 8.87 -13.02
C ILE A 578 -29.84 9.02 -13.14
N ASP A 579 -30.55 8.62 -12.09
CA ASP A 579 -31.97 8.94 -11.94
C ASP A 579 -32.13 10.42 -11.53
N TYR A 580 -31.85 10.76 -10.27
CA TYR A 580 -31.83 12.14 -9.77
C TYR A 580 -30.84 12.31 -8.59
N ILE A 581 -30.52 13.57 -8.25
CA ILE A 581 -29.71 13.95 -7.08
C ILE A 581 -30.55 14.77 -6.09
N ASN A 582 -30.59 14.32 -4.85
CA ASN A 582 -31.17 15.06 -3.73
C ASN A 582 -30.14 15.25 -2.61
N ALA A 583 -29.56 16.43 -2.50
CA ALA A 583 -28.62 16.84 -1.45
C ALA A 583 -29.21 17.93 -0.54
N GLN A 584 -30.54 17.96 -0.40
CA GLN A 584 -31.25 18.97 0.38
C GLN A 584 -31.02 18.82 1.89
N SER A 585 -31.28 19.89 2.66
CA SER A 585 -31.39 19.84 4.10
C SER A 585 -32.64 20.55 4.60
N PHE A 586 -33.39 19.92 5.50
CA PHE A 586 -34.61 20.52 6.04
C PHE A 586 -34.33 21.53 7.16
N ASN A 587 -33.35 21.27 8.05
CA ASN A 587 -32.98 22.14 9.18
C ASN A 587 -31.49 22.54 9.17
N GLY A 588 -30.85 22.56 8.00
CA GLY A 588 -29.42 22.86 7.85
C GLY A 588 -29.06 23.39 6.46
N HIS A 589 -27.78 23.33 6.13
CA HIS A 589 -27.28 23.69 4.79
C HIS A 589 -27.43 22.50 3.84
N GLY A 590 -27.79 22.73 2.59
CA GLY A 590 -27.71 21.67 1.58
C GLY A 590 -26.27 21.31 1.25
N GLY A 591 -26.06 20.09 0.75
CA GLY A 591 -24.75 19.60 0.33
C GLY A 591 -24.32 20.18 -1.02
N ASN A 592 -23.02 20.13 -1.33
CA ASN A 592 -22.52 20.54 -2.65
C ASN A 592 -22.65 19.39 -3.65
N VAL A 593 -22.89 19.71 -4.92
CA VAL A 593 -22.89 18.75 -6.02
C VAL A 593 -21.81 19.16 -7.02
N ASP A 594 -20.78 18.33 -7.18
CA ASP A 594 -19.72 18.50 -8.17
C ASP A 594 -19.70 17.32 -9.15
N ILE A 595 -20.02 17.59 -10.41
CA ILE A 595 -20.09 16.61 -11.49
C ILE A 595 -19.05 16.97 -12.54
N THR A 596 -18.22 16.00 -12.91
CA THR A 596 -17.23 16.15 -13.99
C THR A 596 -17.28 14.94 -14.93
N THR A 597 -17.53 15.18 -16.21
CA THR A 597 -17.63 14.12 -17.22
C THR A 597 -17.10 14.53 -18.60
N GLY A 598 -16.44 13.60 -19.30
CA GLY A 598 -15.83 13.89 -20.60
C GLY A 598 -16.80 14.09 -21.76
N ARG A 599 -18.01 13.52 -21.71
CA ARG A 599 -19.00 13.56 -22.82
C ARG A 599 -20.35 14.09 -22.39
N PHE A 600 -21.06 13.44 -21.47
CA PHE A 600 -22.41 13.82 -21.09
C PHE A 600 -22.72 13.53 -19.63
N PHE A 601 -23.59 14.35 -19.04
CA PHE A 601 -24.28 14.03 -17.80
C PHE A 601 -25.77 13.93 -18.10
N ARG A 602 -26.44 12.89 -17.62
CA ARG A 602 -27.88 12.66 -17.80
C ARG A 602 -28.53 12.33 -16.48
N ALA A 603 -29.44 13.18 -16.04
CA ALA A 603 -30.40 12.86 -14.98
C ALA A 603 -31.78 12.65 -15.61
N SER A 604 -32.21 11.39 -15.73
CA SER A 604 -33.46 11.05 -16.42
C SER A 604 -34.70 11.12 -15.54
N GLY A 605 -34.53 11.11 -14.22
CA GLY A 605 -35.59 11.14 -13.23
C GLY A 605 -35.80 12.50 -12.61
N THR A 606 -36.87 12.57 -11.83
CA THR A 606 -37.26 13.76 -11.08
C THR A 606 -37.88 13.40 -9.75
N PHE A 607 -37.80 14.29 -8.77
CA PHE A 607 -38.54 14.24 -7.52
C PHE A 607 -39.26 15.57 -7.29
N ALA A 608 -40.33 15.55 -6.48
CA ALA A 608 -41.12 16.74 -6.19
C ALA A 608 -40.47 17.58 -5.09
N GLU A 609 -40.31 18.89 -5.34
CA GLU A 609 -39.97 19.87 -4.32
C GLU A 609 -41.20 20.25 -3.46
N ARG A 610 -40.96 20.88 -2.30
CA ARG A 610 -42.02 21.35 -1.37
C ARG A 610 -43.02 22.32 -2.01
N ASN A 611 -42.63 23.06 -3.04
CA ASN A 611 -43.46 23.98 -3.81
C ASN A 611 -44.23 23.29 -4.97
N GLY A 612 -43.97 22.02 -5.24
CA GLY A 612 -44.59 21.24 -6.32
C GLY A 612 -43.76 21.15 -7.62
N ASP A 613 -42.58 21.77 -7.68
CA ASP A 613 -41.72 21.71 -8.86
C ASP A 613 -41.05 20.33 -9.01
N SER A 614 -40.79 19.93 -10.26
CA SER A 614 -40.19 18.63 -10.61
C SER A 614 -38.69 18.82 -10.81
N LEU A 615 -37.88 18.38 -9.83
CA LEU A 615 -36.44 18.59 -9.78
C LEU A 615 -35.66 17.33 -10.15
N SER A 616 -34.58 17.47 -10.93
CA SER A 616 -33.59 16.40 -11.11
C SER A 616 -32.37 16.55 -10.20
N ILE A 617 -32.05 17.78 -9.77
CA ILE A 617 -30.96 18.06 -8.84
C ILE A 617 -31.42 19.13 -7.84
N SER A 618 -31.25 18.86 -6.54
CA SER A 618 -31.42 19.91 -5.53
C SER A 618 -30.40 19.89 -4.41
N THR A 619 -29.98 21.08 -3.99
CA THR A 619 -29.11 21.34 -2.84
C THR A 619 -29.75 22.35 -1.87
N ALA A 620 -31.09 22.47 -1.88
CA ALA A 620 -31.80 23.43 -1.03
C ALA A 620 -31.58 23.18 0.48
N GLY A 621 -31.40 24.24 1.26
CA GLY A 621 -31.28 24.16 2.71
C GLY A 621 -31.92 25.36 3.41
N THR A 622 -32.59 25.17 4.54
CA THR A 622 -33.19 26.29 5.30
C THR A 622 -32.16 27.24 5.90
N ALA A 623 -30.94 26.76 6.17
CA ALA A 623 -29.80 27.59 6.56
C ALA A 623 -29.00 28.14 5.36
N GLY A 624 -29.31 27.68 4.14
CA GLY A 624 -28.62 28.03 2.90
C GLY A 624 -28.44 26.82 1.99
N GLY A 625 -28.51 27.04 0.67
CA GLY A 625 -28.24 25.99 -0.31
C GLY A 625 -26.75 25.68 -0.49
N GLY A 626 -26.44 24.49 -1.01
CA GLY A 626 -25.10 24.15 -1.51
C GLY A 626 -24.92 24.52 -2.98
N SER A 627 -23.67 24.55 -3.46
CA SER A 627 -23.36 24.81 -4.86
C SER A 627 -23.65 23.60 -5.76
N ILE A 628 -24.00 23.85 -7.03
CA ILE A 628 -24.14 22.82 -8.06
C ILE A 628 -23.21 23.17 -9.21
N ILE A 629 -22.19 22.35 -9.46
CA ILE A 629 -21.22 22.54 -10.54
C ILE A 629 -21.25 21.31 -11.46
N ILE A 630 -21.55 21.53 -12.73
CA ILE A 630 -21.62 20.49 -13.75
C ILE A 630 -20.65 20.82 -14.87
N ARG A 631 -19.56 20.04 -14.96
CA ARG A 631 -18.59 20.09 -16.05
C ARG A 631 -18.85 18.91 -16.98
N HIS A 632 -19.30 19.18 -18.20
CA HIS A 632 -19.64 18.15 -19.17
C HIS A 632 -18.97 18.41 -20.52
N GLY A 633 -18.77 17.34 -21.31
CA GLY A 633 -18.27 17.48 -22.68
C GLY A 633 -16.82 17.98 -22.77
N VAL A 634 -16.02 17.76 -21.71
CA VAL A 634 -14.64 18.27 -21.56
C VAL A 634 -13.70 17.88 -22.72
N ASN A 635 -14.09 16.98 -23.63
CA ASN A 635 -13.27 16.55 -24.77
C ASN A 635 -14.05 16.18 -26.06
N THR A 636 -15.31 16.60 -26.25
CA THR A 636 -16.13 16.13 -27.41
C THR A 636 -17.06 17.20 -28.01
N SER A 637 -17.52 17.00 -29.26
CA SER A 637 -18.41 17.90 -30.01
C SER A 637 -19.65 18.34 -29.21
N SER A 638 -19.96 19.63 -29.30
CA SER A 638 -21.12 20.37 -28.78
C SER A 638 -22.43 19.57 -28.69
N ILE A 639 -22.64 18.81 -27.62
CA ILE A 639 -23.98 18.42 -27.17
C ILE A 639 -24.38 19.43 -26.09
N PRO A 640 -25.30 20.37 -26.40
CA PRO A 640 -25.79 21.32 -25.40
C PRO A 640 -26.36 20.59 -24.18
N PHE A 641 -26.21 21.19 -23.02
CA PHE A 641 -26.86 20.74 -21.80
C PHE A 641 -28.29 21.26 -21.77
N THR A 642 -29.27 20.37 -21.72
CA THR A 642 -30.70 20.74 -21.75
C THR A 642 -31.38 20.47 -20.41
N VAL A 643 -32.15 21.42 -19.89
CA VAL A 643 -32.87 21.29 -18.61
C VAL A 643 -34.37 21.33 -18.87
N GLY A 644 -35.13 20.49 -18.15
CA GLY A 644 -36.60 20.53 -18.13
C GLY A 644 -37.25 20.07 -19.43
N SER A 645 -38.24 20.84 -19.93
CA SER A 645 -38.98 20.53 -21.16
C SER A 645 -38.11 20.41 -22.41
N ASP A 646 -36.91 20.99 -22.39
CA ASP A 646 -35.94 20.92 -23.49
C ASP A 646 -35.07 19.65 -23.42
N TYR A 647 -35.22 18.82 -22.37
CA TYR A 647 -34.44 17.60 -22.18
C TYR A 647 -34.69 16.58 -23.30
N ASN A 648 -33.66 16.36 -24.11
CA ASN A 648 -33.71 15.46 -25.27
C ASN A 648 -33.07 14.09 -25.01
N SER A 649 -32.79 13.74 -23.75
CA SER A 649 -32.08 12.52 -23.31
C SER A 649 -30.62 12.39 -23.76
N ALA A 650 -30.06 13.34 -24.52
CA ALA A 650 -28.69 13.28 -24.99
C ALA A 650 -27.67 13.80 -23.97
N ASN A 651 -27.99 14.89 -23.26
CA ASN A 651 -27.17 15.50 -22.21
C ASN A 651 -28.01 16.55 -21.46
N GLY A 652 -28.09 16.45 -20.12
CA GLY A 652 -28.89 17.38 -19.32
C GLY A 652 -29.73 16.73 -18.22
N THR A 653 -30.76 17.43 -17.78
CA THR A 653 -31.66 16.98 -16.70
C THR A 653 -33.12 17.04 -17.14
N ALA A 654 -33.89 15.98 -16.85
CA ALA A 654 -35.30 15.88 -17.20
C ALA A 654 -36.19 16.90 -16.45
N GLY A 655 -35.82 17.23 -15.21
CA GLY A 655 -36.44 18.25 -14.38
C GLY A 655 -35.49 19.40 -14.08
N ALA A 656 -35.95 20.31 -13.23
CA ALA A 656 -35.25 21.53 -12.87
C ALA A 656 -34.02 21.27 -11.97
N ILE A 657 -33.13 22.25 -11.92
CA ILE A 657 -31.94 22.29 -11.05
C ILE A 657 -32.10 23.44 -10.07
N SER A 658 -32.07 23.17 -8.77
CA SER A 658 -32.36 24.17 -7.74
C SER A 658 -31.38 24.12 -6.57
N THR A 659 -30.83 25.28 -6.18
CA THR A 659 -30.12 25.42 -4.90
C THR A 659 -31.01 25.94 -3.78
N GLY A 660 -32.31 26.19 -4.06
CA GLY A 660 -33.26 26.74 -3.09
C GLY A 660 -32.92 28.15 -2.56
N VAL A 661 -33.77 28.67 -1.65
CA VAL A 661 -33.65 30.01 -1.03
C VAL A 661 -32.86 30.04 0.26
N ALA A 662 -32.10 31.13 0.42
CA ALA A 662 -31.86 31.77 1.71
C ALA A 662 -33.04 32.73 2.02
N SER A 663 -33.95 32.34 2.91
CA SER A 663 -35.02 33.19 3.47
C SER A 663 -36.17 33.61 2.53
N SER A 664 -37.38 33.71 3.11
CA SER A 664 -38.71 33.85 2.49
C SER A 664 -39.01 35.17 1.75
N SER A 665 -38.00 35.85 1.21
CA SER A 665 -38.16 37.17 0.55
C SER A 665 -37.39 37.34 -0.77
N VAL A 666 -36.74 36.29 -1.27
CA VAL A 666 -35.93 36.31 -2.51
C VAL A 666 -36.42 35.19 -3.44
N GLN A 667 -36.41 35.41 -4.77
CA GLN A 667 -36.72 34.37 -5.75
C GLN A 667 -35.81 33.14 -5.59
N ASN A 668 -36.37 31.93 -5.74
CA ASN A 668 -35.61 30.67 -5.78
C ASN A 668 -34.50 30.73 -6.83
N ASN A 669 -33.27 30.33 -6.46
CA ASN A 669 -32.20 30.14 -7.43
C ASN A 669 -32.37 28.78 -8.13
N GLU A 670 -33.08 28.81 -9.25
CA GLU A 670 -33.54 27.61 -9.95
C GLU A 670 -33.48 27.78 -11.48
N ILE A 671 -33.14 26.71 -12.19
CA ILE A 671 -33.21 26.59 -13.65
C ILE A 671 -34.32 25.60 -13.98
N ILE A 672 -35.45 26.10 -14.47
CA ILE A 672 -36.63 25.27 -14.79
C ILE A 672 -36.49 24.63 -16.17
N ASN A 673 -36.18 25.43 -17.19
CA ASN A 673 -35.96 24.96 -18.57
C ASN A 673 -34.79 25.74 -19.21
N GLY A 674 -34.10 25.13 -20.17
CA GLY A 674 -33.12 25.86 -20.99
C GLY A 674 -32.11 24.98 -21.71
N VAL A 675 -31.40 25.59 -22.66
CA VAL A 675 -30.34 24.96 -23.46
C VAL A 675 -29.03 25.73 -23.28
N PHE A 676 -27.99 25.07 -22.79
CA PHE A 676 -26.72 25.68 -22.41
C PHE A 676 -25.57 25.06 -23.23
N SER A 677 -24.86 25.88 -24.00
CA SER A 677 -23.82 25.42 -24.95
C SER A 677 -22.41 25.93 -24.62
N GLY A 678 -22.12 26.23 -23.36
CA GLY A 678 -20.86 26.81 -22.90
C GLY A 678 -20.88 27.05 -21.39
N TYR A 679 -20.22 28.12 -20.92
CA TYR A 679 -20.26 28.52 -19.50
C TYR A 679 -21.57 29.26 -19.17
N TYR A 680 -22.27 28.78 -18.14
CA TYR A 680 -23.43 29.43 -17.54
C TYR A 680 -23.28 29.45 -16.02
N ARG A 681 -23.66 30.56 -15.40
CA ARG A 681 -23.70 30.72 -13.95
C ARG A 681 -24.97 31.44 -13.51
N GLN A 682 -25.62 30.95 -12.47
CA GLN A 682 -26.78 31.58 -11.84
C GLN A 682 -26.65 31.58 -10.32
N GLY A 683 -27.03 32.68 -9.68
CA GLY A 683 -26.89 32.87 -8.23
C GLY A 683 -25.48 33.32 -7.81
N ASN A 684 -25.26 33.36 -6.49
CA ASN A 684 -23.99 33.77 -5.87
C ASN A 684 -23.45 32.67 -4.97
N SER A 685 -22.12 32.62 -4.83
CA SER A 685 -21.45 31.76 -3.86
C SER A 685 -22.00 32.02 -2.44
N PRO A 686 -22.24 30.99 -1.61
CA PRO A 686 -21.85 29.58 -1.79
C PRO A 686 -22.91 28.68 -2.47
N SER A 687 -24.01 29.23 -3.00
CA SER A 687 -25.15 28.48 -3.51
C SER A 687 -25.42 28.77 -4.99
N ASP A 688 -24.38 28.89 -5.81
CA ASP A 688 -24.50 29.13 -7.24
C ASP A 688 -24.63 27.83 -8.05
N ILE A 689 -25.32 27.93 -9.19
CA ILE A 689 -25.43 26.87 -10.19
C ILE A 689 -24.46 27.23 -11.32
N GLN A 690 -23.57 26.32 -11.67
CA GLN A 690 -22.63 26.45 -12.78
C GLN A 690 -22.77 25.27 -13.74
N ILE A 691 -23.03 25.56 -15.01
CA ILE A 691 -23.00 24.59 -16.11
C ILE A 691 -21.84 24.98 -17.01
N ILE A 692 -20.90 24.07 -17.19
CA ILE A 692 -19.63 24.31 -17.87
C ILE A 692 -19.51 23.29 -19.00
N GLY A 693 -19.87 23.71 -20.21
CA GLY A 693 -19.66 22.96 -21.45
C GLY A 693 -18.39 23.40 -22.20
N PRO A 694 -18.01 22.68 -23.28
CA PRO A 694 -16.88 23.07 -24.14
C PRO A 694 -17.10 24.46 -24.76
N GLU A 695 -16.07 25.32 -24.75
CA GLU A 695 -16.13 26.65 -25.37
C GLU A 695 -16.41 26.53 -26.88
N ILE A 696 -17.48 27.15 -27.35
CA ILE A 696 -17.70 27.36 -28.78
C ILE A 696 -16.85 28.58 -29.19
N GLU A 697 -15.77 28.36 -29.94
CA GLU A 697 -15.09 29.44 -30.66
C GLU A 697 -16.11 30.13 -31.58
N LYS A 698 -16.53 31.34 -31.20
CA LYS A 698 -17.21 32.24 -32.14
C LYS A 698 -16.17 32.69 -33.17
N VAL A 699 -16.29 32.21 -34.40
CA VAL A 699 -15.56 32.73 -35.56
C VAL A 699 -15.94 34.20 -35.74
N ALA A 700 -15.06 35.10 -35.31
CA ALA A 700 -15.16 36.53 -35.56
C ALA A 700 -14.29 36.91 -36.77
N VAL A 701 -14.96 37.48 -37.78
CA VAL A 701 -14.36 38.04 -38.99
C VAL A 701 -13.73 39.40 -38.67
N ASN A 702 -12.50 39.60 -39.16
CA ASN A 702 -11.73 40.84 -39.35
C ASN A 702 -11.04 41.54 -38.15
N ASN A 703 -9.70 41.54 -38.24
CA ASN A 703 -8.74 42.47 -37.62
C ASN A 703 -8.87 43.90 -38.22
N PRO A 704 -8.46 45.00 -37.54
CA PRO A 704 -7.04 45.21 -37.17
C PRO A 704 -6.74 45.77 -35.76
N LEU A 705 -5.43 45.68 -35.46
CA LEU A 705 -4.60 45.96 -34.27
C LEU A 705 -4.68 47.41 -33.68
N PRO A 706 -4.08 47.66 -32.49
CA PRO A 706 -4.64 48.51 -31.42
C PRO A 706 -4.01 49.90 -31.29
N GLU A 707 -4.71 50.81 -30.60
CA GLU A 707 -4.14 52.03 -30.03
C GLU A 707 -4.10 52.00 -28.50
N VAL A 708 -3.01 52.56 -27.96
CA VAL A 708 -2.62 52.68 -26.57
C VAL A 708 -3.24 53.93 -25.94
N ASN A 709 -3.81 53.82 -24.73
CA ASN A 709 -3.62 54.80 -23.62
C ASN A 709 -4.31 54.35 -22.31
N THR A 710 -3.50 54.24 -21.25
CA THR A 710 -3.85 54.24 -19.80
C THR A 710 -4.02 55.69 -19.29
N PRO A 711 -4.25 56.01 -17.98
CA PRO A 711 -4.67 55.22 -16.81
C PRO A 711 -5.84 55.87 -15.99
N ASN A 712 -6.43 55.12 -15.04
CA ASN A 712 -6.74 55.62 -13.67
C ASN A 712 -7.32 54.49 -12.77
N THR A 713 -6.62 54.24 -11.67
CA THR A 713 -7.00 53.48 -10.44
C THR A 713 -7.38 54.48 -9.33
N PRO A 714 -7.78 54.11 -8.08
CA PRO A 714 -8.17 52.82 -7.47
C PRO A 714 -9.48 52.90 -6.62
N ILE A 715 -10.06 51.81 -6.09
CA ILE A 715 -9.89 51.30 -4.70
C ILE A 715 -10.77 50.02 -4.51
N SER A 716 -10.15 48.86 -4.26
CA SER A 716 -10.18 47.97 -3.07
C SER A 716 -11.41 47.09 -2.76
N SER A 717 -11.22 45.77 -2.92
CA SER A 717 -11.54 44.77 -1.88
C SER A 717 -10.54 43.60 -1.94
N GLN A 718 -9.92 43.34 -0.80
CA GLN A 718 -8.75 42.48 -0.62
C GLN A 718 -9.07 40.99 -0.43
N GLU A 719 -8.16 40.17 -0.99
CA GLU A 719 -7.43 39.04 -0.39
C GLU A 719 -8.20 37.90 0.30
N LYS A 720 -8.18 36.71 -0.34
CA LYS A 720 -8.02 35.45 0.40
C LYS A 720 -7.35 34.27 -0.34
N ASP A 721 -6.84 34.44 -1.56
CA ASP A 721 -6.17 33.35 -2.31
C ASP A 721 -4.87 33.82 -2.97
N LYS A 722 -3.79 33.94 -2.18
CA LYS A 722 -2.43 34.06 -2.69
C LYS A 722 -1.49 33.07 -1.98
N PRO A 723 -0.53 32.45 -2.70
CA PRO A 723 0.60 31.76 -2.08
C PRO A 723 1.35 32.71 -1.13
N LYS A 724 1.89 32.21 -0.02
CA LYS A 724 2.64 33.02 0.96
C LYS A 724 3.85 33.66 0.27
N GLU A 725 3.78 34.97 0.01
CA GLU A 725 4.73 35.71 -0.84
C GLU A 725 5.94 36.30 -0.07
N ASN A 726 6.33 35.75 1.09
CA ASN A 726 7.46 36.25 1.88
C ASN A 726 8.54 35.17 2.10
N ILE A 727 9.40 34.96 1.10
CA ILE A 727 10.69 34.26 1.31
C ILE A 727 11.69 35.31 1.81
N VAL A 728 12.00 35.29 3.12
CA VAL A 728 13.07 36.11 3.68
C VAL A 728 14.40 35.43 3.36
N THR A 729 15.14 35.96 2.39
CA THR A 729 16.53 35.56 2.16
C THR A 729 17.42 36.33 3.14
N SER A 730 18.25 35.62 3.92
CA SER A 730 19.16 36.27 4.88
C SER A 730 20.32 36.96 4.14
N PRO A 731 20.60 38.27 4.35
CA PRO A 731 21.66 38.96 3.63
C PRO A 731 23.08 38.69 4.17
N ILE A 732 23.24 37.98 5.29
CA ILE A 732 24.54 37.86 5.96
C ILE A 732 24.73 36.44 6.50
N LEU A 733 25.27 35.56 5.65
CA LEU A 733 25.97 34.38 6.12
C LEU A 733 27.40 34.80 6.55
N PRO A 734 27.96 34.24 7.64
CA PRO A 734 29.33 34.55 8.05
C PRO A 734 30.30 34.29 6.89
N PRO A 735 31.45 35.00 6.83
CA PRO A 735 32.42 34.86 5.75
C PRO A 735 33.10 33.49 5.84
N VAL A 736 32.42 32.45 5.40
CA VAL A 736 33.03 31.17 5.07
C VAL A 736 33.54 31.34 3.65
N GLU A 737 34.83 31.10 3.45
CA GLU A 737 35.45 31.13 2.13
C GLU A 737 34.68 30.14 1.23
N ILE A 738 34.02 30.66 0.19
CA ILE A 738 33.03 29.92 -0.59
C ILE A 738 33.60 28.67 -1.26
N ASP A 739 34.90 28.69 -1.53
CA ASP A 739 35.69 27.56 -2.01
C ASP A 739 35.63 26.38 -1.03
N THR A 740 35.70 26.66 0.28
CA THR A 740 35.57 25.65 1.34
C THR A 740 34.16 25.07 1.40
N VAL A 741 33.12 25.86 1.10
CA VAL A 741 31.74 25.39 1.09
C VAL A 741 31.52 24.41 -0.07
N VAL A 742 31.94 24.77 -1.28
CA VAL A 742 31.77 23.92 -2.47
C VAL A 742 32.55 22.60 -2.31
N SER A 743 33.79 22.64 -1.83
CA SER A 743 34.56 21.42 -1.58
C SER A 743 33.94 20.51 -0.53
N LYS A 744 33.36 21.07 0.55
CA LYS A 744 32.64 20.29 1.57
C LYS A 744 31.35 19.67 1.04
N LEU A 745 30.59 20.40 0.23
CA LEU A 745 29.38 19.87 -0.42
C LEU A 745 29.75 18.73 -1.36
N GLU A 746 30.75 18.91 -2.22
CA GLU A 746 31.26 17.86 -3.10
C GLU A 746 31.73 16.63 -2.35
N GLU A 747 32.49 16.80 -1.27
CA GLU A 747 32.93 15.70 -0.41
C GLU A 747 31.74 14.98 0.23
N SER A 748 30.74 15.72 0.73
CA SER A 748 29.53 15.17 1.35
C SER A 748 28.73 14.32 0.36
N PHE A 749 28.39 14.86 -0.81
CA PHE A 749 27.66 14.12 -1.85
C PHE A 749 28.45 12.91 -2.34
N THR A 750 29.75 13.08 -2.58
CA THR A 750 30.63 12.00 -3.03
C THR A 750 30.72 10.87 -2.01
N THR A 751 30.83 11.20 -0.72
CA THR A 751 30.89 10.21 0.36
C THR A 751 29.58 9.45 0.45
N GLN A 752 28.44 10.14 0.40
CA GLN A 752 27.12 9.50 0.45
C GLN A 752 26.94 8.47 -0.68
N PHE A 753 27.32 8.81 -1.92
CA PHE A 753 27.24 7.88 -3.04
C PHE A 753 28.29 6.76 -2.96
N LYS A 754 29.50 7.00 -2.42
CA LYS A 754 30.50 5.95 -2.19
C LYS A 754 30.05 4.94 -1.13
N GLU A 755 29.43 5.41 -0.06
CA GLU A 755 28.87 4.57 0.99
C GLU A 755 27.75 3.68 0.43
N TYR A 756 26.86 4.26 -0.38
CA TYR A 756 25.76 3.54 -1.01
C TYR A 756 26.21 2.54 -2.09
N LEU A 757 27.13 2.93 -2.98
CA LEU A 757 27.57 2.12 -4.13
C LEU A 757 28.73 1.17 -3.82
N GLY A 758 29.29 1.21 -2.60
CA GLY A 758 30.41 0.37 -2.17
C GLY A 758 31.80 1.01 -2.31
N LYS A 759 32.74 0.57 -1.47
CA LYS A 759 34.03 1.22 -1.16
C LYS A 759 35.08 1.24 -2.29
N ASP A 760 34.83 0.61 -3.44
CA ASP A 760 35.82 0.49 -4.53
C ASP A 760 35.84 1.70 -5.49
N ILE A 761 35.00 2.72 -5.26
CA ILE A 761 34.94 3.89 -6.15
C ILE A 761 36.03 4.91 -5.78
N GLN A 762 37.07 4.97 -6.62
CA GLN A 762 38.11 5.99 -6.54
C GLN A 762 37.58 7.29 -7.16
N ALA A 763 37.51 8.35 -6.36
CA ALA A 763 37.14 9.69 -6.82
C ALA A 763 37.89 10.74 -6.00
N SER A 764 38.48 11.70 -6.70
CA SER A 764 39.16 12.86 -6.12
C SER A 764 38.16 14.00 -5.96
N THR A 765 38.14 14.64 -4.79
CA THR A 765 37.22 15.75 -4.51
C THR A 765 37.49 16.92 -5.44
N VAL A 766 36.46 17.35 -6.18
CA VAL A 766 36.51 18.51 -7.07
C VAL A 766 36.36 19.79 -6.25
N ASN A 767 37.28 20.74 -6.43
CA ASN A 767 37.20 22.07 -5.83
C ASN A 767 36.56 23.10 -6.78
N LEU A 768 36.28 24.31 -6.28
CA LEU A 768 35.64 25.36 -7.07
C LEU A 768 36.40 25.73 -8.35
N SER A 769 37.74 25.80 -8.29
CA SER A 769 38.55 26.14 -9.48
C SER A 769 38.43 25.07 -10.56
N GLN A 770 38.41 23.79 -10.17
CA GLN A 770 38.22 22.67 -11.08
C GLN A 770 36.81 22.64 -11.65
N ALA A 771 35.78 22.85 -10.83
CA ALA A 771 34.39 22.92 -11.28
C ALA A 771 34.19 24.06 -12.30
N ARG A 772 34.82 25.22 -12.08
CA ARG A 772 34.83 26.32 -13.05
C ARG A 772 35.56 25.97 -14.34
N GLY A 773 36.70 25.29 -14.24
CA GLY A 773 37.43 24.79 -15.42
C GLY A 773 36.55 23.90 -16.29
N ILE A 774 35.88 22.91 -15.69
CA ILE A 774 34.93 22.02 -16.38
C ILE A 774 33.85 22.83 -17.12
N MET A 775 33.19 23.76 -16.44
CA MET A 775 32.15 24.58 -17.07
C MET A 775 32.69 25.51 -18.16
N GLY A 776 33.90 26.04 -18.00
CA GLY A 776 34.57 26.86 -19.01
C GLY A 776 34.97 26.09 -20.27
N ASP A 777 35.41 24.84 -20.10
CA ASP A 777 35.71 23.93 -21.20
C ASP A 777 34.42 23.60 -21.97
N VAL A 778 33.33 23.29 -21.28
CA VAL A 778 32.02 23.04 -21.89
C VAL A 778 31.51 24.27 -22.63
N GLU A 779 31.60 25.46 -22.04
CA GLU A 779 31.22 26.72 -22.69
C GLU A 779 32.02 26.94 -23.99
N THR A 780 33.33 26.69 -23.95
CA THR A 780 34.23 26.84 -25.09
C THR A 780 33.90 25.86 -26.22
N GLU A 781 33.63 24.61 -25.89
CA GLU A 781 33.36 23.54 -26.88
C GLU A 781 31.93 23.59 -27.44
N THR A 782 30.96 24.07 -26.66
CA THR A 782 29.53 23.93 -27.00
C THR A 782 28.80 25.26 -27.21
N SER A 783 29.40 26.38 -26.81
CA SER A 783 28.75 27.70 -26.72
C SER A 783 27.51 27.74 -25.82
N ILE A 784 27.32 26.74 -24.95
CA ILE A 784 26.28 26.70 -23.93
C ILE A 784 26.92 27.02 -22.60
N GLU A 785 26.39 28.02 -21.89
CA GLU A 785 26.84 28.37 -20.55
C GLU A 785 26.08 27.54 -19.49
N PRO A 786 26.76 26.63 -18.76
CA PRO A 786 26.13 25.83 -17.71
C PRO A 786 26.22 26.51 -16.34
N ALA A 787 25.29 26.16 -15.46
CA ALA A 787 25.37 26.40 -14.02
C ALA A 787 25.13 25.10 -13.26
N ILE A 788 25.90 24.88 -12.20
CA ILE A 788 25.69 23.77 -11.27
C ILE A 788 25.03 24.33 -10.02
N ILE A 789 23.92 23.73 -9.60
CA ILE A 789 23.10 24.15 -8.47
C ILE A 789 23.08 23.01 -7.45
N TYR A 790 23.66 23.26 -6.28
CA TYR A 790 23.48 22.43 -5.10
C TYR A 790 22.22 22.89 -4.36
N ALA A 791 21.29 21.98 -4.11
CA ALA A 791 20.18 22.20 -3.20
C ALA A 791 20.33 21.24 -2.02
N VAL A 792 20.58 21.78 -0.83
CA VAL A 792 20.92 21.02 0.39
C VAL A 792 20.11 21.49 1.58
N PHE A 793 19.88 20.60 2.54
CA PHE A 793 19.31 20.96 3.82
C PHE A 793 20.43 21.19 4.85
N VAL A 794 20.43 22.37 5.47
CA VAL A 794 21.42 22.77 6.48
C VAL A 794 20.74 23.07 7.81
N PRO A 795 21.35 22.75 8.97
CA PRO A 795 20.75 23.03 10.26
C PRO A 795 20.43 24.50 10.46
N ALA A 796 19.21 24.80 10.92
CA ALA A 796 18.79 26.16 11.26
C ALA A 796 19.66 26.79 12.38
N ASN A 797 20.27 25.95 13.23
CA ASN A 797 21.21 26.34 14.29
C ASN A 797 22.50 25.49 14.21
N ILE A 798 23.65 26.14 14.05
CA ILE A 798 24.98 25.51 13.86
C ILE A 798 25.48 24.70 15.08
N GLN A 799 24.75 24.68 16.21
CA GLN A 799 25.22 24.09 17.47
C GLN A 799 25.00 22.57 17.62
N SER A 800 24.28 21.89 16.72
CA SER A 800 24.03 20.45 16.83
C SER A 800 25.08 19.63 16.08
N GLY A 801 25.94 18.92 16.82
CA GLY A 801 26.94 17.99 16.28
C GLY A 801 26.37 16.65 15.78
N THR A 802 25.13 16.64 15.26
CA THR A 802 24.49 15.44 14.69
C THR A 802 24.70 15.39 13.19
N THR A 803 25.19 14.25 12.67
CA THR A 803 25.38 14.00 11.23
C THR A 803 24.10 13.63 10.49
N ALA A 804 22.99 13.36 11.19
CA ALA A 804 21.69 13.04 10.60
C ALA A 804 20.86 14.31 10.40
N LYS A 805 20.31 14.49 9.20
CA LYS A 805 19.44 15.62 8.85
C LYS A 805 18.15 15.62 9.65
N GLN A 806 17.70 16.80 10.03
CA GLN A 806 16.50 17.00 10.83
C GLN A 806 15.34 17.54 9.99
N PRO A 807 14.08 17.29 10.38
CA PRO A 807 12.90 17.87 9.73
C PRO A 807 12.95 19.41 9.65
N THR A 808 13.60 20.04 10.62
CA THR A 808 13.73 21.50 10.75
C THR A 808 14.90 22.11 9.98
N ASP A 809 15.72 21.31 9.29
CA ASP A 809 16.83 21.83 8.49
C ASP A 809 16.29 22.70 7.36
N GLU A 810 16.95 23.82 7.09
CA GLU A 810 16.50 24.80 6.10
C GLU A 810 17.14 24.55 4.74
N LEU A 811 16.40 24.88 3.68
CA LEU A 811 16.90 24.76 2.31
C LEU A 811 17.96 25.84 2.02
N GLU A 812 19.12 25.40 1.56
CA GLU A 812 20.19 26.24 1.04
C GLU A 812 20.50 25.89 -0.42
N LEU A 813 20.61 26.93 -1.25
CA LEU A 813 21.01 26.86 -2.64
C LEU A 813 22.43 27.42 -2.81
N VAL A 814 23.29 26.68 -3.48
CA VAL A 814 24.61 27.14 -3.94
C VAL A 814 24.70 26.97 -5.44
N ALA A 815 24.80 28.06 -6.19
CA ALA A 815 24.95 28.04 -7.64
C ALA A 815 26.36 28.51 -8.06
N ILE A 816 27.00 27.71 -8.91
CA ILE A 816 28.31 27.99 -9.52
C ILE A 816 28.19 28.07 -11.04
N THR A 817 28.93 28.98 -11.64
CA THR A 817 29.08 29.18 -13.10
C THR A 817 30.57 29.26 -13.44
N ALA A 818 30.92 29.15 -14.73
CA ALA A 818 32.31 29.24 -15.18
C ALA A 818 33.00 30.55 -14.75
N LYS A 819 32.24 31.65 -14.73
CA LYS A 819 32.70 33.00 -14.41
C LYS A 819 31.88 33.62 -13.28
N GLY A 820 32.41 34.65 -12.62
CA GLY A 820 31.70 35.38 -11.55
C GLY A 820 31.76 34.68 -10.18
N LYS A 821 31.27 35.37 -9.14
CA LYS A 821 31.24 34.84 -7.75
C LYS A 821 30.15 33.77 -7.60
N PRO A 822 30.37 32.68 -6.84
CA PRO A 822 29.30 31.73 -6.55
C PRO A 822 28.16 32.41 -5.79
N ILE A 823 26.94 31.94 -6.03
CA ILE A 823 25.73 32.47 -5.42
C ILE A 823 25.34 31.50 -4.31
N ARG A 824 25.10 32.01 -3.11
CA ARG A 824 24.63 31.22 -1.96
C ARG A 824 23.39 31.88 -1.37
N LYS A 825 22.29 31.14 -1.26
CA LYS A 825 21.00 31.61 -0.75
C LYS A 825 20.46 30.58 0.25
N GLN A 826 20.34 30.97 1.51
CA GLN A 826 19.60 30.19 2.51
C GLN A 826 18.17 30.72 2.58
N LEU A 827 17.18 29.83 2.47
CA LEU A 827 15.76 30.14 2.52
C LEU A 827 15.24 29.93 3.95
N VAL A 828 15.27 31.00 4.75
CA VAL A 828 14.87 30.96 6.16
C VAL A 828 13.39 30.59 6.28
N GLY A 829 13.09 29.61 7.13
CA GLY A 829 11.73 29.10 7.35
C GLY A 829 11.23 28.09 6.31
N VAL A 830 12.00 27.80 5.25
CA VAL A 830 11.69 26.74 4.28
C VAL A 830 12.40 25.46 4.73
N ASN A 831 11.70 24.67 5.54
CA ASN A 831 12.29 23.49 6.19
C ASN A 831 12.17 22.21 5.36
N ARG A 832 13.00 21.23 5.69
CA ARG A 832 13.09 19.93 5.02
C ARG A 832 11.75 19.21 4.95
N GLU A 833 11.03 19.11 6.06
CA GLU A 833 9.74 18.41 6.12
C GLU A 833 8.74 18.99 5.11
N GLU A 834 8.62 20.31 5.06
CA GLU A 834 7.71 21.00 4.16
C GLU A 834 8.13 20.83 2.69
N VAL A 835 9.41 21.00 2.37
CA VAL A 835 9.90 20.84 1.00
C VAL A 835 9.67 19.41 0.50
N LEU A 836 9.97 18.39 1.32
CA LEU A 836 9.77 16.99 0.95
C LEU A 836 8.29 16.64 0.77
N LYS A 837 7.41 17.18 1.62
CA LYS A 837 5.96 17.03 1.45
C LYS A 837 5.49 17.60 0.11
N VAL A 838 5.89 18.83 -0.23
CA VAL A 838 5.49 19.46 -1.50
C VAL A 838 6.12 18.75 -2.70
N ALA A 839 7.35 18.24 -2.57
CA ALA A 839 7.98 17.40 -3.59
C ALA A 839 7.16 16.12 -3.86
N GLN A 840 6.67 15.47 -2.82
CA GLN A 840 5.79 14.31 -2.93
C GLN A 840 4.43 14.64 -3.55
N GLU A 841 3.81 15.76 -3.14
CA GLU A 841 2.57 16.27 -3.75
C GLU A 841 2.76 16.58 -5.23
N PHE A 842 3.86 17.23 -5.62
CA PHE A 842 4.18 17.54 -7.02
C PHE A 842 4.34 16.29 -7.87
N ARG A 843 5.12 15.32 -7.39
CA ARG A 843 5.29 14.04 -8.09
C ARG A 843 3.95 13.34 -8.28
N SER A 844 3.16 13.24 -7.21
CA SER A 844 1.84 12.59 -7.25
C SER A 844 0.90 13.29 -8.23
N GLY A 845 0.88 14.63 -8.23
CA GLY A 845 0.13 15.45 -9.17
C GLY A 845 0.55 15.24 -10.62
N VAL A 846 1.86 15.23 -10.93
CA VAL A 846 2.35 15.05 -12.31
C VAL A 846 2.02 13.66 -12.85
N THR A 847 2.05 12.64 -11.98
CA THR A 847 1.69 11.27 -12.37
C THR A 847 0.19 11.03 -12.52
N ASN A 848 -0.65 11.93 -12.02
CA ASN A 848 -2.09 11.86 -12.19
C ASN A 848 -2.51 12.53 -13.52
N VAL A 849 -2.41 11.78 -14.62
CA VAL A 849 -2.80 12.24 -15.97
C VAL A 849 -4.25 12.69 -16.12
N ARG A 850 -5.12 12.44 -15.12
CA ARG A 850 -6.51 12.88 -15.14
C ARG A 850 -6.71 14.28 -14.59
N ASP A 851 -5.75 14.78 -13.83
CA ASP A 851 -5.75 16.14 -13.30
C ASP A 851 -4.69 16.96 -14.02
N GLU A 852 -5.08 17.56 -15.15
CA GLU A 852 -4.19 18.27 -16.07
C GLU A 852 -3.43 19.46 -15.42
N ARG A 853 -3.87 19.90 -14.23
CA ARG A 853 -3.34 21.06 -13.53
C ARG A 853 -3.08 20.82 -12.04
N GLY A 854 -3.39 19.65 -11.49
CA GLY A 854 -3.23 19.31 -10.08
C GLY A 854 -1.81 19.45 -9.55
N TYR A 855 -0.82 19.30 -10.43
CA TYR A 855 0.59 19.51 -10.12
C TYR A 855 1.01 20.98 -10.06
N LEU A 856 0.24 21.93 -10.63
CA LEU A 856 0.71 23.30 -10.84
C LEU A 856 1.01 24.02 -9.52
N ARG A 857 0.20 23.83 -8.48
CA ARG A 857 0.41 24.51 -7.19
C ARG A 857 1.73 24.09 -6.54
N SER A 858 1.97 22.78 -6.43
CA SER A 858 3.19 22.23 -5.84
C SER A 858 4.40 22.45 -6.75
N SER A 859 4.23 22.38 -8.07
CA SER A 859 5.23 22.78 -9.07
C SER A 859 5.70 24.23 -8.90
N GLN A 860 4.76 25.17 -8.74
CA GLN A 860 5.04 26.58 -8.54
C GLN A 860 5.71 26.86 -7.21
N GLN A 861 5.28 26.18 -6.15
CA GLN A 861 5.90 26.32 -4.83
C GLN A 861 7.35 25.84 -4.85
N LEU A 862 7.64 24.69 -5.47
CA LEU A 862 9.00 24.19 -5.62
C LEU A 862 9.84 25.08 -6.55
N TYR A 863 9.26 25.64 -7.61
CA TYR A 863 9.94 26.63 -8.44
C TYR A 863 10.36 27.86 -7.62
N GLN A 864 9.45 28.37 -6.77
CA GLN A 864 9.72 29.51 -5.89
C GLN A 864 10.85 29.24 -4.91
N TRP A 865 11.01 28.00 -4.46
CA TRP A 865 12.08 27.63 -3.52
C TRP A 865 13.40 27.27 -4.20
N LEU A 866 13.37 26.53 -5.31
CA LEU A 866 14.56 25.91 -5.91
C LEU A 866 15.17 26.73 -7.06
N VAL A 867 14.37 27.57 -7.72
CA VAL A 867 14.80 28.27 -8.95
C VAL A 867 14.68 29.77 -8.83
N ALA A 868 13.51 30.29 -8.42
CA ALA A 868 13.24 31.72 -8.37
C ALA A 868 14.33 32.56 -7.67
N PRO A 869 14.94 32.12 -6.54
CA PRO A 869 15.99 32.88 -5.85
C PRO A 869 17.29 33.06 -6.66
N LEU A 870 17.45 32.32 -7.76
CA LEU A 870 18.65 32.30 -8.61
C LEU A 870 18.41 32.93 -9.99
N VAL A 871 17.16 33.17 -10.40
CA VAL A 871 16.81 33.54 -11.78
C VAL A 871 17.53 34.80 -12.27
N GLU A 872 17.54 35.87 -11.48
CA GLU A 872 18.20 37.13 -11.85
C GLU A 872 19.69 36.93 -12.11
N ASP A 873 20.37 36.18 -11.22
CA ASP A 873 21.79 35.88 -11.35
C ASP A 873 22.09 34.96 -12.55
N LEU A 874 21.25 33.97 -12.81
CA LEU A 874 21.39 33.04 -13.94
C LEU A 874 21.19 33.75 -15.29
N GLU A 875 20.20 34.63 -15.38
CA GLU A 875 19.90 35.42 -16.57
C GLU A 875 20.99 36.46 -16.86
N ALA A 876 21.47 37.16 -15.83
CA ALA A 876 22.57 38.13 -15.96
C ALA A 876 23.86 37.48 -16.49
N ARG A 877 24.02 36.18 -16.25
CA ARG A 877 25.14 35.36 -16.72
C ARG A 877 24.81 34.57 -17.99
N GLY A 878 23.67 34.79 -18.63
CA GLY A 878 23.35 34.12 -19.91
C GLY A 878 23.25 32.59 -19.84
N VAL A 879 23.07 32.01 -18.65
CA VAL A 879 23.03 30.55 -18.44
C VAL A 879 21.92 29.91 -19.27
N LYS A 880 22.22 28.74 -19.85
CA LYS A 880 21.26 27.95 -20.66
C LYS A 880 21.10 26.51 -20.22
N ASN A 881 22.04 25.96 -19.47
CA ASN A 881 21.97 24.61 -18.91
C ASN A 881 22.07 24.63 -17.38
N LEU A 882 21.16 23.94 -16.69
CA LEU A 882 21.14 23.80 -15.23
C LEU A 882 21.41 22.35 -14.84
N VAL A 883 22.48 22.14 -14.06
CA VAL A 883 22.84 20.84 -13.50
C VAL A 883 22.55 20.85 -12.01
N PHE A 884 21.59 20.05 -11.57
CA PHE A 884 21.22 19.97 -10.17
C PHE A 884 21.96 18.83 -9.46
N ILE A 885 22.56 19.15 -8.32
CA ILE A 885 23.09 18.20 -7.35
C ILE A 885 22.20 18.29 -6.12
N LEU A 886 21.34 17.29 -5.96
CA LEU A 886 20.19 17.33 -5.07
C LEU A 886 20.38 16.44 -3.86
N ASP A 887 19.95 16.97 -2.71
CA ASP A 887 19.92 16.24 -1.47
C ASP A 887 18.89 15.10 -1.43
N SER A 888 19.02 14.22 -0.45
CA SER A 888 18.05 13.11 -0.26
C SER A 888 16.62 13.62 -0.06
N GLY A 889 15.69 13.02 -0.81
CA GLY A 889 14.28 13.39 -0.91
C GLY A 889 13.95 14.38 -2.03
N LEU A 890 14.95 15.03 -2.65
CA LEU A 890 14.76 15.97 -3.76
C LEU A 890 15.08 15.35 -5.12
N ARG A 891 15.78 14.22 -5.17
CA ARG A 891 16.31 13.60 -6.40
C ARG A 891 15.23 13.05 -7.32
N SER A 892 14.04 12.78 -6.77
CA SER A 892 12.88 12.30 -7.53
C SER A 892 11.98 13.41 -8.07
N ILE A 893 12.32 14.69 -7.85
CA ILE A 893 11.54 15.83 -8.36
C ILE A 893 11.68 15.89 -9.89
N PRO A 894 10.57 15.98 -10.66
CA PRO A 894 10.64 16.26 -12.08
C PRO A 894 10.97 17.73 -12.33
N ILE A 895 12.25 18.08 -12.18
CA ILE A 895 12.77 19.46 -12.26
C ILE A 895 12.35 20.17 -13.57
N ALA A 896 12.31 19.44 -14.68
CA ALA A 896 11.87 19.96 -15.98
C ALA A 896 10.44 20.56 -15.94
N ALA A 897 9.56 20.01 -15.09
CA ALA A 897 8.17 20.41 -14.95
C ALA A 897 7.91 21.40 -13.81
N LEU A 898 8.96 21.97 -13.19
CA LEU A 898 8.80 23.12 -12.29
C LEU A 898 8.25 24.32 -13.10
N HIS A 899 7.30 25.06 -12.54
CA HIS A 899 6.53 26.06 -13.29
C HIS A 899 6.60 27.42 -12.61
N ASP A 900 6.94 28.47 -13.33
CA ASP A 900 7.13 29.82 -12.76
C ASP A 900 5.81 30.63 -12.60
N GLY A 901 4.69 30.01 -12.99
CA GLY A 901 3.36 30.63 -13.05
C GLY A 901 2.96 31.00 -14.48
N LYS A 902 3.89 31.01 -15.43
CA LYS A 902 3.68 31.28 -16.86
C LYS A 902 4.19 30.16 -17.78
N SER A 903 5.36 29.60 -17.48
CA SER A 903 6.07 28.63 -18.29
C SER A 903 6.78 27.58 -17.43
N PHE A 904 7.03 26.41 -18.02
CA PHE A 904 7.85 25.37 -17.40
C PHE A 904 9.34 25.73 -17.44
N LEU A 905 10.10 25.26 -16.46
CA LEU A 905 11.55 25.47 -16.38
C LEU A 905 12.26 24.97 -17.65
N ILE A 906 11.79 23.85 -18.20
CA ILE A 906 12.34 23.25 -19.41
C ILE A 906 12.20 24.13 -20.66
N GLU A 907 11.30 25.13 -20.65
CA GLU A 907 11.17 26.10 -21.74
C GLU A 907 12.31 27.12 -21.73
N ARG A 908 12.93 27.37 -20.58
CA ARG A 908 13.99 28.38 -20.40
C ARG A 908 15.40 27.80 -20.34
N TYR A 909 15.56 26.65 -19.69
CA TYR A 909 16.85 25.97 -19.54
C TYR A 909 16.79 24.49 -19.94
N SER A 910 17.89 23.91 -20.41
CA SER A 910 18.06 22.45 -20.37
C SER A 910 18.44 22.03 -18.96
N VAL A 911 17.92 20.91 -18.48
CA VAL A 911 18.11 20.47 -17.09
C VAL A 911 18.65 19.05 -16.99
N SER A 912 19.43 18.77 -15.95
CA SER A 912 19.97 17.44 -15.65
C SER A 912 20.26 17.28 -14.16
N LEU A 913 20.40 16.02 -13.73
CA LEU A 913 20.83 15.65 -12.39
C LEU A 913 22.26 15.11 -12.41
N MET A 914 23.03 15.38 -11.37
CA MET A 914 24.37 14.82 -11.19
C MET A 914 24.55 14.35 -9.74
N PRO A 915 25.09 13.14 -9.50
CA PRO A 915 25.38 12.65 -8.14
C PRO A 915 26.38 13.52 -7.39
N SER A 916 27.53 13.76 -8.03
CA SER A 916 28.55 14.72 -7.66
C SER A 916 29.47 14.94 -8.86
N LEU A 917 30.22 16.05 -8.88
CA LEU A 917 31.24 16.27 -9.91
C LEU A 917 32.37 15.25 -9.78
N SER A 918 32.72 14.92 -8.53
CA SER A 918 33.84 14.03 -8.22
C SER A 918 33.61 12.58 -8.69
N LEU A 919 32.35 12.15 -8.83
CA LEU A 919 31.97 10.80 -9.29
C LEU A 919 31.60 10.73 -10.77
N THR A 920 31.59 11.87 -11.46
CA THR A 920 31.10 11.96 -12.84
C THR A 920 32.25 12.29 -13.78
N ASP A 921 32.41 11.51 -14.85
CA ASP A 921 33.28 11.93 -15.96
C ASP A 921 32.62 13.07 -16.73
N THR A 922 33.11 14.28 -16.46
CA THR A 922 32.62 15.55 -17.00
C THR A 922 33.35 15.99 -18.26
N SER A 923 34.24 15.16 -18.83
CA SER A 923 34.91 15.52 -20.07
C SER A 923 33.93 15.54 -21.25
N TYR A 924 33.90 16.66 -21.97
CA TYR A 924 33.05 16.82 -23.15
C TYR A 924 33.46 15.83 -24.24
N ARG A 925 32.45 15.19 -24.85
CA ARG A 925 32.66 14.40 -26.06
C ARG A 925 31.47 14.51 -26.98
N ASN A 926 31.74 14.92 -28.22
CA ASN A 926 30.72 14.91 -29.26
C ASN A 926 30.37 13.47 -29.66
N ILE A 927 29.13 13.07 -29.42
CA ILE A 927 28.65 11.71 -29.68
C ILE A 927 27.95 11.54 -31.03
N LYS A 928 27.87 12.57 -31.89
CA LYS A 928 27.11 12.54 -33.16
C LYS A 928 27.51 11.40 -34.10
N ASN A 929 28.77 10.95 -34.01
CA ASN A 929 29.31 9.83 -34.79
C ASN A 929 29.41 8.51 -34.02
N ALA A 930 29.01 8.48 -32.73
CA ALA A 930 28.99 7.28 -31.93
C ALA A 930 27.96 6.29 -32.50
N GLN A 931 28.24 4.99 -32.42
CA GLN A 931 27.26 3.97 -32.83
C GLN A 931 26.36 3.59 -31.66
N VAL A 932 25.09 3.27 -31.95
CA VAL A 932 24.10 2.78 -30.97
C VAL A 932 24.00 1.25 -31.00
N LEU A 933 23.98 0.64 -29.81
CA LEU A 933 23.52 -0.73 -29.61
C LEU A 933 22.15 -0.66 -28.93
N ALA A 934 21.09 -0.95 -29.69
CA ALA A 934 19.72 -0.88 -29.18
C ALA A 934 19.19 -2.30 -28.93
N MET A 935 18.77 -2.63 -27.72
CA MET A 935 18.27 -3.97 -27.40
C MET A 935 16.99 -3.89 -26.58
N GLY A 936 16.08 -4.84 -26.75
CA GLY A 936 14.83 -4.82 -26.00
C GLY A 936 13.98 -6.08 -26.13
N ALA A 937 12.90 -6.14 -25.36
CA ALA A 937 11.91 -7.21 -25.41
C ALA A 937 10.49 -6.61 -25.42
N ASP A 938 9.64 -7.11 -26.31
CA ASP A 938 8.22 -6.74 -26.37
C ASP A 938 7.32 -7.74 -25.63
N ARG A 939 7.86 -8.92 -25.28
CA ARG A 939 7.14 -10.02 -24.63
C ARG A 939 7.92 -10.54 -23.43
N PHE A 940 7.18 -10.91 -22.39
CA PHE A 940 7.73 -11.37 -21.12
C PHE A 940 6.85 -12.50 -20.56
N SER A 941 7.44 -13.39 -19.77
CA SER A 941 6.70 -14.45 -19.06
C SER A 941 5.99 -13.94 -17.80
N ASP A 942 6.54 -12.91 -17.16
CA ASP A 942 6.14 -12.39 -15.86
C ASP A 942 5.83 -10.88 -15.86
N GLN A 943 5.78 -10.22 -17.03
CA GLN A 943 5.51 -8.78 -17.18
C GLN A 943 4.55 -8.47 -18.32
N LYS A 944 3.99 -7.24 -18.34
CA LYS A 944 3.12 -6.77 -19.43
C LYS A 944 3.89 -6.64 -20.75
N PRO A 945 3.32 -7.01 -21.91
CA PRO A 945 3.95 -6.76 -23.20
C PRO A 945 4.21 -5.27 -23.46
N LEU A 946 5.25 -4.97 -24.23
CA LEU A 946 5.65 -3.61 -24.64
C LEU A 946 5.67 -3.51 -26.19
N PRO A 947 4.50 -3.44 -26.84
CA PRO A 947 4.40 -3.50 -28.30
C PRO A 947 5.10 -2.35 -29.05
N ALA A 948 5.44 -1.23 -28.41
CA ALA A 948 6.20 -0.16 -29.05
C ALA A 948 7.68 -0.52 -29.25
N VAL A 949 8.24 -1.41 -28.43
CA VAL A 949 9.68 -1.72 -28.41
C VAL A 949 10.25 -2.10 -29.78
N PRO A 950 9.63 -2.99 -30.59
CA PRO A 950 10.18 -3.32 -31.91
C PRO A 950 10.22 -2.11 -32.86
N ILE A 951 9.23 -1.21 -32.73
CA ILE A 951 9.13 0.01 -33.54
C ILE A 951 10.16 1.04 -33.07
N GLU A 952 10.35 1.18 -31.76
CA GLU A 952 11.36 2.05 -31.16
C GLU A 952 12.77 1.66 -31.60
N LEU A 953 13.15 0.39 -31.44
CA LEU A 953 14.48 -0.11 -31.78
C LEU A 953 14.79 0.06 -33.27
N SER A 954 13.83 -0.25 -34.14
CA SER A 954 13.99 -0.10 -35.59
C SER A 954 13.99 1.35 -36.04
N ALA A 955 13.24 2.24 -35.38
CA ALA A 955 13.29 3.68 -35.64
C ALA A 955 14.64 4.26 -35.25
N ILE A 956 15.16 3.91 -34.07
CA ILE A 956 16.43 4.41 -33.56
C ILE A 956 17.61 3.84 -34.37
N ALA A 957 17.88 2.54 -34.31
CA ALA A 957 19.09 1.97 -34.91
C ALA A 957 18.97 1.70 -36.42
N GLY A 958 17.75 1.62 -36.95
CA GLY A 958 17.50 1.33 -38.37
C GLY A 958 17.34 2.57 -39.25
N LYS A 959 16.99 3.74 -38.68
CA LYS A 959 16.69 4.96 -39.46
C LYS A 959 17.37 6.20 -38.89
N LEU A 960 17.23 6.43 -37.59
CA LEU A 960 17.65 7.67 -36.96
C LEU A 960 19.12 7.67 -36.60
N TRP A 961 19.74 6.55 -36.23
CA TRP A 961 21.11 6.54 -35.73
C TRP A 961 21.87 5.33 -36.25
N LYS A 962 23.18 5.48 -36.50
CA LYS A 962 23.99 4.37 -36.99
C LYS A 962 24.18 3.35 -35.87
N GLY A 963 23.79 2.09 -36.07
CA GLY A 963 23.89 1.09 -35.02
C GLY A 963 23.42 -0.32 -35.41
N LYS A 964 23.31 -1.18 -34.40
CA LYS A 964 22.69 -2.51 -34.47
C LYS A 964 21.53 -2.58 -33.47
N TYR A 965 20.52 -3.40 -33.75
CA TYR A 965 19.48 -3.71 -32.76
C TYR A 965 19.15 -5.20 -32.62
N PHE A 966 18.70 -5.60 -31.43
CA PHE A 966 18.36 -6.98 -31.06
C PHE A 966 17.06 -7.02 -30.27
N LEU A 967 16.21 -8.01 -30.55
CA LEU A 967 14.87 -8.13 -29.98
C LEU A 967 14.66 -9.51 -29.34
N ASN A 968 13.94 -9.55 -28.23
CA ASN A 968 13.45 -10.78 -27.57
C ASN A 968 14.56 -11.79 -27.31
N ASN A 969 14.51 -12.98 -27.91
CA ASN A 969 15.47 -14.06 -27.70
C ASN A 969 16.93 -13.72 -28.07
N THR A 970 17.17 -12.56 -28.69
CA THR A 970 18.52 -12.01 -28.92
C THR A 970 18.90 -10.87 -27.97
N PHE A 971 17.97 -10.44 -27.10
CA PHE A 971 18.18 -9.51 -26.00
C PHE A 971 18.57 -10.25 -24.71
N THR A 972 19.78 -10.81 -24.73
CA THR A 972 20.36 -11.55 -23.59
C THR A 972 21.63 -10.88 -23.09
N LEU A 973 22.03 -11.19 -21.86
CA LEU A 973 23.24 -10.64 -21.25
C LEU A 973 24.49 -11.03 -22.03
N GLU A 974 24.56 -12.28 -22.51
CA GLU A 974 25.68 -12.77 -23.29
C GLU A 974 25.84 -12.01 -24.61
N ASN A 975 24.73 -11.80 -25.34
CA ASN A 975 24.79 -11.06 -26.59
C ASN A 975 25.14 -9.58 -26.37
N LEU A 976 24.60 -8.95 -25.32
CA LEU A 976 24.97 -7.58 -24.94
C LEU A 976 26.49 -7.42 -24.74
N LYS A 977 27.12 -8.38 -24.05
CA LYS A 977 28.59 -8.42 -23.86
C LYS A 977 29.32 -8.68 -25.18
N ALA A 978 28.87 -9.66 -25.96
CA ALA A 978 29.51 -10.02 -27.24
C ALA A 978 29.52 -8.85 -28.23
N GLN A 979 28.40 -8.14 -28.38
CA GLN A 979 28.31 -6.98 -29.28
C GLN A 979 29.20 -5.82 -28.82
N ARG A 980 29.30 -5.58 -27.51
CA ARG A 980 30.22 -4.56 -26.98
C ARG A 980 31.69 -4.91 -27.13
N GLN A 981 32.04 -6.19 -27.12
CA GLN A 981 33.41 -6.64 -27.41
C GLN A 981 33.76 -6.48 -28.89
N GLU A 982 32.81 -6.75 -29.79
CA GLU A 982 33.00 -6.63 -31.25
C GLU A 982 33.10 -5.15 -31.70
N THR A 983 32.24 -4.29 -31.17
CA THR A 983 32.17 -2.88 -31.56
C THR A 983 32.05 -1.99 -30.31
N PRO A 984 32.86 -0.94 -30.19
CA PRO A 984 32.81 -0.03 -29.06
C PRO A 984 31.64 0.97 -29.18
N PHE A 985 30.40 0.47 -29.13
CA PHE A 985 29.18 1.29 -29.15
C PHE A 985 29.23 2.37 -28.06
N GLY A 986 29.26 3.64 -28.48
CA GLY A 986 29.27 4.78 -27.57
C GLY A 986 27.90 5.10 -26.97
N ILE A 987 26.83 4.51 -27.51
CA ILE A 987 25.46 4.63 -27.00
C ILE A 987 24.89 3.22 -26.81
N ILE A 988 24.31 2.96 -25.62
CA ILE A 988 23.55 1.74 -25.34
C ILE A 988 22.11 2.16 -25.06
N HIS A 989 21.16 1.55 -25.76
CA HIS A 989 19.74 1.80 -25.58
C HIS A 989 19.03 0.51 -25.23
N LEU A 990 18.39 0.45 -24.06
CA LEU A 990 17.68 -0.72 -23.55
C LEU A 990 16.19 -0.39 -23.42
N ALA A 991 15.34 -1.06 -24.19
CA ALA A 991 13.89 -0.86 -24.20
C ALA A 991 13.17 -2.10 -23.65
N THR A 992 12.72 -2.04 -22.40
CA THR A 992 12.24 -3.21 -21.63
C THR A 992 11.55 -2.77 -20.34
N HIS A 993 11.22 -3.70 -19.44
CA HIS A 993 10.88 -3.36 -18.05
C HIS A 993 12.12 -3.20 -17.19
N ALA A 994 12.12 -2.22 -16.30
CA ALA A 994 13.11 -2.08 -15.24
C ALA A 994 12.38 -1.78 -13.93
N ASN A 995 12.86 -2.35 -12.83
CA ASN A 995 12.28 -2.15 -11.51
C ASN A 995 13.38 -1.68 -10.56
N PHE A 996 13.26 -0.44 -10.09
CA PHE A 996 14.16 0.14 -9.12
C PHE A 996 13.49 0.10 -7.74
N GLN A 997 13.97 -0.79 -6.88
CA GLN A 997 13.46 -1.02 -5.53
C GLN A 997 14.28 -0.23 -4.49
N PRO A 998 13.66 0.19 -3.37
CA PRO A 998 14.37 0.74 -2.22
C PRO A 998 15.36 -0.25 -1.63
N GLY A 999 16.36 0.24 -0.90
CA GLY A 999 17.38 -0.60 -0.29
C GLY A 999 18.65 -0.74 -1.14
N VAL A 1000 19.25 -1.94 -1.09
CA VAL A 1000 20.53 -2.21 -1.74
C VAL A 1000 20.41 -2.32 -3.26
N PRO A 1001 21.40 -1.87 -4.04
CA PRO A 1001 21.33 -1.90 -5.51
C PRO A 1001 21.06 -3.28 -6.13
N SER A 1002 21.39 -4.39 -5.45
CA SER A 1002 21.13 -5.75 -5.91
C SER A 1002 19.64 -6.11 -6.01
N GLN A 1003 18.74 -5.32 -5.43
CA GLN A 1003 17.29 -5.52 -5.54
C GLN A 1003 16.68 -4.85 -6.78
N SER A 1004 17.41 -3.89 -7.37
CA SER A 1004 17.01 -3.22 -8.60
C SER A 1004 17.50 -3.99 -9.83
N TYR A 1005 16.68 -4.12 -10.87
CA TYR A 1005 17.04 -4.86 -12.07
C TYR A 1005 16.45 -4.30 -13.36
N ILE A 1006 17.13 -4.60 -14.46
CA ILE A 1006 16.67 -4.44 -15.84
C ILE A 1006 16.27 -5.84 -16.34
N GLN A 1007 15.02 -5.98 -16.80
CA GLN A 1007 14.52 -7.23 -17.36
C GLN A 1007 15.14 -7.46 -18.74
N LEU A 1008 15.92 -8.52 -18.89
CA LEU A 1008 16.34 -9.05 -20.18
C LEU A 1008 15.35 -10.13 -20.62
N TRP A 1009 15.52 -10.70 -21.82
CA TRP A 1009 14.63 -11.76 -22.29
C TRP A 1009 14.66 -13.02 -21.42
N ASP A 1010 15.84 -13.43 -21.00
CA ASP A 1010 16.11 -14.71 -20.33
C ASP A 1010 16.46 -14.56 -18.85
N SER A 1011 16.71 -13.33 -18.40
CA SER A 1011 17.35 -13.06 -17.11
C SER A 1011 17.04 -11.66 -16.61
N LYS A 1012 17.38 -11.38 -15.35
CA LYS A 1012 17.30 -10.05 -14.74
C LYS A 1012 18.73 -9.53 -14.53
N LEU A 1013 19.10 -8.45 -15.20
CA LEU A 1013 20.38 -7.77 -15.02
C LEU A 1013 20.27 -6.83 -13.82
N ARG A 1014 20.84 -7.22 -12.68
CA ARG A 1014 20.79 -6.42 -11.46
C ARG A 1014 21.69 -5.20 -11.54
N LEU A 1015 21.33 -4.12 -10.84
CA LEU A 1015 22.03 -2.85 -10.90
C LEU A 1015 23.50 -2.98 -10.43
N ASP A 1016 23.78 -3.79 -9.42
CA ASP A 1016 25.14 -4.13 -8.93
C ASP A 1016 25.99 -4.93 -9.94
N GLN A 1017 25.35 -5.64 -10.86
CA GLN A 1017 26.01 -6.38 -11.94
C GLN A 1017 26.34 -5.49 -13.15
N ILE A 1018 25.65 -4.36 -13.34
CA ILE A 1018 25.86 -3.50 -14.53
C ILE A 1018 27.30 -2.99 -14.60
N ARG A 1019 27.91 -2.65 -13.45
CA ARG A 1019 29.31 -2.19 -13.40
C ARG A 1019 30.29 -3.21 -14.01
N GLN A 1020 29.99 -4.50 -13.85
CA GLN A 1020 30.82 -5.60 -14.33
C GLN A 1020 30.76 -5.75 -15.86
N LEU A 1021 29.88 -5.01 -16.55
CA LEU A 1021 29.83 -4.96 -18.01
C LEU A 1021 30.98 -4.14 -18.62
N GLY A 1022 31.77 -3.45 -17.81
CA GLY A 1022 32.99 -2.78 -18.27
C GLY A 1022 32.71 -1.58 -19.18
N TRP A 1023 31.55 -0.94 -19.04
CA TRP A 1023 31.12 0.15 -19.92
C TRP A 1023 31.94 1.44 -19.81
N HIS A 1024 32.87 1.51 -18.87
CA HIS A 1024 33.86 2.59 -18.77
C HIS A 1024 35.03 2.43 -19.76
N ASN A 1025 35.23 1.25 -20.35
CA ASN A 1025 36.34 1.00 -21.28
C ASN A 1025 36.00 -0.03 -22.40
N PRO A 1026 35.84 0.41 -23.66
CA PRO A 1026 35.77 1.81 -24.11
C PRO A 1026 34.47 2.47 -23.59
N PRO A 1027 34.51 3.77 -23.26
CA PRO A 1027 33.43 4.44 -22.54
C PRO A 1027 32.11 4.44 -23.31
N VAL A 1028 31.02 4.10 -22.64
CA VAL A 1028 29.65 4.44 -23.05
C VAL A 1028 29.41 5.89 -22.66
N GLU A 1029 29.17 6.71 -23.67
CA GLU A 1029 28.91 8.13 -23.51
C GLU A 1029 27.45 8.39 -23.10
N LEU A 1030 26.53 7.50 -23.48
CA LEU A 1030 25.11 7.58 -23.14
C LEU A 1030 24.46 6.19 -23.00
N LEU A 1031 23.93 5.90 -21.81
CA LEU A 1031 22.99 4.81 -21.57
C LEU A 1031 21.56 5.36 -21.62
N VAL A 1032 20.71 4.81 -22.46
CA VAL A 1032 19.28 5.12 -22.49
C VAL A 1032 18.52 3.92 -21.96
N LEU A 1033 17.86 4.08 -20.82
CA LEU A 1033 16.92 3.11 -20.28
C LEU A 1033 15.50 3.56 -20.65
N SER A 1034 14.99 3.01 -21.75
CA SER A 1034 13.60 3.17 -22.19
C SER A 1034 12.73 2.16 -21.43
N ALA A 1035 12.74 2.29 -20.11
CA ALA A 1035 12.25 1.33 -19.13
C ALA A 1035 12.19 2.02 -17.77
N CYS A 1036 11.09 1.98 -17.01
CA CYS A 1036 11.08 2.01 -15.52
C CYS A 1036 9.68 1.82 -14.93
N ARG A 1037 9.66 1.16 -13.78
CA ARG A 1037 8.75 1.32 -12.65
C ARG A 1037 9.62 1.75 -11.46
N THR A 1038 9.19 2.75 -10.72
CA THR A 1038 9.94 3.26 -9.57
C THR A 1038 9.14 3.05 -8.28
N ALA A 1039 9.75 2.43 -7.29
CA ALA A 1039 9.27 2.47 -5.91
C ALA A 1039 9.92 3.68 -5.22
N LEU A 1040 9.29 4.86 -5.32
CA LEU A 1040 9.84 6.11 -4.80
C LEU A 1040 9.07 6.62 -3.59
N GLY A 1041 9.82 6.97 -2.55
CA GLY A 1041 9.37 7.25 -1.18
C GLY A 1041 10.45 6.97 -0.14
N ASP A 1042 11.53 6.29 -0.56
CA ASP A 1042 12.67 5.91 0.28
C ASP A 1042 13.96 6.58 -0.24
N GLU A 1043 14.78 7.12 0.67
CA GLU A 1043 15.99 7.87 0.35
C GLU A 1043 17.07 7.01 -0.33
N GLU A 1044 17.09 5.70 -0.09
CA GLU A 1044 18.02 4.74 -0.68
C GLU A 1044 17.62 4.36 -2.11
N ALA A 1045 16.32 4.29 -2.40
CA ALA A 1045 15.81 4.14 -3.78
C ALA A 1045 16.26 5.31 -4.68
N GLU A 1046 16.21 6.53 -4.14
CA GLU A 1046 16.66 7.73 -4.84
C GLU A 1046 18.17 7.73 -5.11
N LEU A 1047 18.97 7.13 -4.23
CA LEU A 1047 20.40 6.94 -4.43
C LEU A 1047 20.69 5.95 -5.57
N GLY A 1048 19.92 4.87 -5.68
CA GLY A 1048 20.02 3.89 -6.77
C GLY A 1048 19.77 4.52 -8.14
N PHE A 1049 18.68 5.30 -8.26
CA PHE A 1049 18.35 5.99 -9.50
C PHE A 1049 19.32 7.13 -9.82
N ALA A 1050 19.59 8.04 -8.87
CA ALA A 1050 20.53 9.14 -9.11
C ALA A 1050 21.95 8.63 -9.36
N GLY A 1051 22.35 7.53 -8.71
CA GLY A 1051 23.65 6.89 -8.87
C GLY A 1051 23.77 6.00 -10.11
N LEU A 1052 22.72 5.88 -10.94
CA LEU A 1052 22.66 4.95 -12.07
C LEU A 1052 23.85 5.08 -13.03
N ALA A 1053 24.20 6.31 -13.43
CA ALA A 1053 25.32 6.53 -14.35
C ALA A 1053 26.66 6.07 -13.74
N VAL A 1054 26.88 6.40 -12.47
CA VAL A 1054 28.07 6.01 -11.69
C VAL A 1054 28.13 4.50 -11.51
N GLN A 1055 26.98 3.87 -11.26
CA GLN A 1055 26.90 2.42 -11.08
C GLN A 1055 27.13 1.68 -12.39
N ALA A 1056 26.53 2.15 -13.48
CA ALA A 1056 26.73 1.60 -14.82
C ALA A 1056 28.14 1.88 -15.39
N GLY A 1057 28.88 2.82 -14.80
CA GLY A 1057 30.20 3.23 -15.28
C GLY A 1057 30.13 3.95 -16.62
N VAL A 1058 29.02 4.66 -16.87
CA VAL A 1058 28.77 5.44 -18.09
C VAL A 1058 28.86 6.93 -17.78
N LYS A 1059 29.12 7.77 -18.78
CA LYS A 1059 29.16 9.23 -18.56
C LYS A 1059 27.79 9.82 -18.26
N SER A 1060 26.77 9.32 -18.94
CA SER A 1060 25.41 9.84 -18.87
C SER A 1060 24.40 8.69 -18.94
N ALA A 1061 23.36 8.75 -18.13
CA ALA A 1061 22.21 7.87 -18.21
C ALA A 1061 20.92 8.68 -18.40
N LEU A 1062 20.09 8.30 -19.36
CA LEU A 1062 18.73 8.80 -19.54
C LEU A 1062 17.77 7.73 -19.03
N ALA A 1063 16.99 8.03 -18.00
CA ALA A 1063 16.07 7.10 -17.36
C ALA A 1063 14.80 7.81 -16.86
N SER A 1064 13.72 7.06 -16.64
CA SER A 1064 12.45 7.62 -16.18
C SER A 1064 12.25 7.54 -14.66
N LEU A 1065 11.62 8.60 -14.12
CA LEU A 1065 11.30 8.83 -12.71
C LEU A 1065 10.05 8.07 -12.25
N TRP A 1066 9.22 7.55 -13.15
CA TRP A 1066 8.00 6.80 -12.83
C TRP A 1066 7.59 5.86 -13.97
N TYR A 1067 6.46 5.16 -13.79
CA TYR A 1067 5.87 4.31 -14.81
C TYR A 1067 5.41 5.13 -16.04
N VAL A 1068 6.00 4.86 -17.18
CA VAL A 1068 5.76 5.58 -18.44
C VAL A 1068 4.83 4.82 -19.38
N SER A 1069 4.07 5.55 -20.19
CA SER A 1069 3.29 4.98 -21.30
C SER A 1069 4.22 4.54 -22.42
N ASP A 1070 3.92 3.40 -23.03
CA ASP A 1070 4.67 2.80 -24.14
C ASP A 1070 4.70 3.74 -25.36
N GLU A 1071 3.55 4.36 -25.64
CA GLU A 1071 3.32 5.34 -26.70
C GLU A 1071 4.10 6.64 -26.50
N GLY A 1072 4.01 7.20 -25.28
CA GLY A 1072 4.70 8.44 -24.93
C GLY A 1072 6.22 8.27 -24.98
N THR A 1073 6.70 7.10 -24.54
CA THR A 1073 8.12 6.75 -24.55
C THR A 1073 8.66 6.63 -25.98
N LEU A 1074 7.95 5.92 -26.86
CA LEU A 1074 8.29 5.85 -28.29
C LEU A 1074 8.38 7.26 -28.91
N GLY A 1075 7.42 8.13 -28.59
CA GLY A 1075 7.40 9.53 -29.01
C GLY A 1075 8.64 10.29 -28.56
N LEU A 1076 8.92 10.28 -27.26
CA LEU A 1076 10.04 11.00 -26.66
C LEU A 1076 11.39 10.49 -27.17
N MET A 1077 11.60 9.17 -27.20
CA MET A 1077 12.89 8.57 -27.59
C MET A 1077 13.18 8.81 -29.07
N THR A 1078 12.18 8.66 -29.94
CA THR A 1078 12.32 8.96 -31.37
C THR A 1078 12.73 10.42 -31.57
N GLU A 1079 12.07 11.36 -30.88
CA GLU A 1079 12.40 12.78 -31.01
C GLU A 1079 13.75 13.13 -30.39
N PHE A 1080 14.08 12.55 -29.23
CA PHE A 1080 15.37 12.71 -28.56
C PHE A 1080 16.54 12.34 -29.49
N TYR A 1081 16.50 11.19 -30.16
CA TYR A 1081 17.56 10.78 -31.09
C TYR A 1081 17.67 11.67 -32.34
N LYS A 1082 16.59 12.32 -32.78
CA LYS A 1082 16.67 13.33 -33.84
C LYS A 1082 17.39 14.57 -33.36
N GLN A 1083 16.97 15.10 -32.21
CA GLN A 1083 17.53 16.30 -31.63
C GLN A 1083 19.01 16.10 -31.28
N LEU A 1084 19.38 14.89 -30.81
CA LEU A 1084 20.75 14.52 -30.47
C LEU A 1084 21.74 14.63 -31.64
N LYS A 1085 21.28 14.62 -32.90
CA LYS A 1085 22.16 14.85 -34.06
C LYS A 1085 22.57 16.31 -34.22
N ILE A 1086 21.70 17.22 -33.82
CA ILE A 1086 21.82 18.63 -34.19
C ILE A 1086 22.21 19.49 -32.98
N THR A 1087 21.75 19.16 -31.78
CA THR A 1087 22.13 19.88 -30.57
C THR A 1087 23.59 19.61 -30.16
N PRO A 1088 24.23 20.52 -29.43
CA PRO A 1088 25.63 20.37 -29.02
C PRO A 1088 25.82 19.50 -27.76
N ILE A 1089 24.78 19.35 -26.93
CA ILE A 1089 24.81 18.60 -25.66
C ILE A 1089 23.57 17.69 -25.52
N LYS A 1090 23.69 16.64 -24.70
CA LYS A 1090 22.65 15.60 -24.48
C LYS A 1090 21.42 16.15 -23.77
N SER A 1091 21.58 16.98 -22.74
CA SER A 1091 20.46 17.60 -22.01
C SER A 1091 19.64 18.55 -22.89
N GLU A 1092 20.28 19.25 -23.82
CA GLU A 1092 19.59 20.09 -24.81
C GLU A 1092 18.80 19.24 -25.81
N ALA A 1093 19.33 18.07 -26.23
CA ALA A 1093 18.56 17.14 -27.06
C ALA A 1093 17.28 16.67 -26.35
N LEU A 1094 17.39 16.33 -25.05
CA LEU A 1094 16.24 15.94 -24.24
C LEU A 1094 15.24 17.08 -24.09
N ARG A 1095 15.72 18.29 -23.77
CA ARG A 1095 14.88 19.49 -23.71
C ARG A 1095 14.11 19.70 -25.01
N GLN A 1096 14.76 19.64 -26.18
CA GLN A 1096 14.07 19.86 -27.45
C GLN A 1096 12.98 18.79 -27.70
N ALA A 1097 13.23 17.53 -27.33
CA ALA A 1097 12.20 16.48 -27.40
C ALA A 1097 11.02 16.75 -26.45
N GLN A 1098 11.32 17.20 -25.22
CA GLN A 1098 10.30 17.57 -24.23
C GLN A 1098 9.47 18.77 -24.71
N LEU A 1099 10.10 19.77 -25.32
CA LEU A 1099 9.41 20.93 -25.90
C LEU A 1099 8.53 20.55 -27.09
N ALA A 1100 8.99 19.66 -27.96
CA ALA A 1100 8.19 19.17 -29.07
C ALA A 1100 6.93 18.43 -28.59
N MET A 1101 7.03 17.64 -27.51
CA MET A 1101 5.87 17.02 -26.87
C MET A 1101 4.95 18.04 -26.21
N LEU A 1102 5.51 18.95 -25.41
CA LEU A 1102 4.78 20.04 -24.74
C LEU A 1102 3.96 20.88 -25.72
N ARG A 1103 4.52 21.19 -26.90
CA ARG A 1103 3.87 21.97 -27.96
C ARG A 1103 2.90 21.16 -28.83
N GLY A 1104 2.77 19.85 -28.59
CA GLY A 1104 1.92 18.96 -29.40
C GLY A 1104 2.44 18.70 -30.82
N GLU A 1105 3.74 18.96 -31.06
CA GLU A 1105 4.42 18.61 -32.31
C GLU A 1105 4.67 17.10 -32.40
N VAL A 1106 4.85 16.45 -31.25
CA VAL A 1106 4.87 14.99 -31.09
C VAL A 1106 3.54 14.52 -30.50
N ARG A 1107 2.77 13.76 -31.28
CA ARG A 1107 1.42 13.31 -30.90
C ARG A 1107 1.02 12.04 -31.64
N ILE A 1108 0.03 11.32 -31.14
CA ILE A 1108 -0.57 10.20 -31.87
C ILE A 1108 -1.84 10.67 -32.53
N GLU A 1109 -1.95 10.41 -33.83
CA GLU A 1109 -3.09 10.80 -34.63
C GLU A 1109 -3.33 9.78 -35.74
N SER A 1110 -4.55 9.26 -35.82
CA SER A 1110 -4.96 8.29 -36.84
C SER A 1110 -4.07 7.01 -36.88
N GLY A 1111 -3.75 6.46 -35.71
CA GLY A 1111 -2.92 5.24 -35.58
C GLY A 1111 -1.45 5.43 -35.94
N LYS A 1112 -0.97 6.68 -36.00
CA LYS A 1112 0.41 7.03 -36.31
C LYS A 1112 0.96 7.96 -35.25
N LEU A 1113 2.22 7.75 -34.88
CA LEU A 1113 2.99 8.75 -34.15
C LEU A 1113 3.47 9.81 -35.15
N ARG A 1114 2.96 11.02 -35.00
CA ARG A 1114 3.39 12.21 -35.75
C ARG A 1114 4.46 12.93 -34.94
N SER A 1115 5.47 13.41 -35.66
CA SER A 1115 6.56 14.21 -35.13
C SER A 1115 7.08 15.14 -36.23
N GLY A 1116 7.79 16.22 -35.88
CA GLY A 1116 8.32 17.19 -36.85
C GLY A 1116 9.21 16.59 -37.96
N GLY A 1117 9.68 15.34 -37.79
CA GLY A 1117 10.52 14.62 -38.75
C GLY A 1117 9.84 13.48 -39.51
N GLY A 1118 8.52 13.26 -39.38
CA GLY A 1118 7.78 12.23 -40.13
C GLY A 1118 6.75 11.46 -39.30
N GLU A 1119 6.12 10.49 -39.96
CA GLU A 1119 5.09 9.62 -39.39
C GLU A 1119 5.63 8.20 -39.15
N ILE A 1120 5.36 7.64 -37.97
CA ILE A 1120 5.63 6.24 -37.64
C ILE A 1120 4.30 5.53 -37.47
N ILE A 1121 4.06 4.47 -38.25
CA ILE A 1121 2.86 3.64 -38.13
C ILE A 1121 2.96 2.84 -36.84
N LEU A 1122 1.93 2.94 -35.99
CA LEU A 1122 1.87 2.19 -34.74
C LEU A 1122 1.37 0.76 -34.98
N PRO A 1123 1.82 -0.21 -34.17
CA PRO A 1123 1.27 -1.55 -34.21
C PRO A 1123 -0.22 -1.53 -33.80
N PRO A 1124 -1.05 -2.49 -34.28
CA PRO A 1124 -2.50 -2.48 -34.05
C PRO A 1124 -2.91 -2.31 -32.59
N GLU A 1125 -2.12 -2.84 -31.66
CA GLU A 1125 -2.30 -2.75 -30.22
C GLU A 1125 -2.26 -1.30 -29.72
N LEU A 1126 -1.31 -0.50 -30.23
CA LEU A 1126 -1.12 0.92 -29.87
C LEU A 1126 -1.99 1.85 -30.72
N ALA A 1127 -2.34 1.45 -31.94
CA ALA A 1127 -3.24 2.21 -32.81
C ALA A 1127 -4.67 2.34 -32.23
N ARG A 1128 -5.06 1.44 -31.31
CA ARG A 1128 -6.35 1.45 -30.61
C ARG A 1128 -6.50 2.59 -29.61
N VAL A 1129 -5.41 3.22 -29.18
CA VAL A 1129 -5.42 4.32 -28.19
C VAL A 1129 -6.06 5.60 -28.76
N GLY A 1130 -6.29 5.66 -30.08
CA GLY A 1130 -6.94 6.80 -30.74
C GLY A 1130 -5.99 8.00 -30.87
N ASN A 1131 -6.56 9.20 -30.98
CA ASN A 1131 -5.76 10.43 -31.01
C ASN A 1131 -5.34 10.78 -29.59
N LEU A 1132 -4.02 10.87 -29.34
CA LEU A 1132 -3.45 11.15 -28.03
C LEU A 1132 -2.51 12.35 -28.12
N GLN A 1133 -2.80 13.39 -27.33
CA GLN A 1133 -1.89 14.49 -27.09
C GLN A 1133 -0.88 14.09 -26.02
N LEU A 1134 0.39 14.33 -26.30
CA LEU A 1134 1.50 13.97 -25.39
C LEU A 1134 2.06 15.21 -24.66
N SER A 1135 1.30 16.29 -24.59
CA SER A 1135 1.71 17.58 -24.01
C SER A 1135 1.69 17.62 -22.48
N HIS A 1136 1.00 16.68 -21.83
CA HIS A 1136 0.99 16.60 -20.36
C HIS A 1136 2.38 16.24 -19.81
N PRO A 1137 2.87 16.89 -18.72
CA PRO A 1137 4.19 16.61 -18.14
C PRO A 1137 4.45 15.15 -17.78
N TYR A 1138 3.40 14.38 -17.49
CA TYR A 1138 3.49 12.92 -17.33
C TYR A 1138 4.30 12.22 -18.42
N TYR A 1139 4.15 12.63 -19.69
CA TYR A 1139 4.78 11.96 -20.82
C TYR A 1139 6.23 12.42 -21.06
N TRP A 1140 6.51 13.71 -20.89
CA TRP A 1140 7.81 14.29 -21.24
C TRP A 1140 8.71 14.57 -20.04
N ALA A 1141 8.15 14.88 -18.87
CA ALA A 1141 8.93 15.15 -17.65
C ALA A 1141 9.33 13.88 -16.88
N ALA A 1142 8.85 12.71 -17.32
CA ALA A 1142 9.21 11.44 -16.72
C ALA A 1142 10.70 11.14 -16.88
N PHE A 1143 11.33 11.52 -17.99
CA PHE A 1143 12.72 11.21 -18.25
C PHE A 1143 13.65 12.35 -17.84
N THR A 1144 14.76 11.99 -17.21
CA THR A 1144 15.81 12.93 -16.80
C THR A 1144 17.19 12.42 -17.18
N MET A 1145 18.09 13.36 -17.47
CA MET A 1145 19.50 13.07 -17.74
C MET A 1145 20.27 13.03 -16.42
N ILE A 1146 21.01 11.95 -16.18
CA ILE A 1146 21.76 11.68 -14.95
C ILE A 1146 23.25 11.55 -15.29
N GLY A 1147 24.11 12.23 -14.55
CA GLY A 1147 25.56 12.26 -14.80
C GLY A 1147 25.96 13.49 -15.62
N SER A 1148 26.85 13.33 -16.59
CA SER A 1148 27.30 14.45 -17.44
C SER A 1148 26.23 14.82 -18.46
N PRO A 1149 25.77 16.09 -18.54
CA PRO A 1149 24.71 16.47 -19.48
C PRO A 1149 25.21 16.79 -20.89
N TRP A 1150 26.52 16.83 -21.11
CA TRP A 1150 27.14 17.25 -22.36
C TRP A 1150 27.80 16.13 -23.15
#